data_AF-A0A816DG74-F1
#
_entry.id   AF-A0A816DG74-F1
#
_cell.length_a   1.000
_cell.length_b   1.000
_cell.length_c   1.000
_cell.angle_alpha   90.00
_cell.angle_beta   90.00
_cell.angle_gamma   90.00
#
_symmetry.space_group_name_H-M   'P 1'
#
loop_
_entity.id
_entity.type
_entity.pdbx_description
1 polymer ?
#
loop_
_entity_poly.entity_id
_entity_poly.type
_entity_poly.pdbx_seq_one_letter_code
_entity_poly.pdbx_strand_id
1 'polypeptide(L)'
;GEASSKSSNPCRYGGECPQINNKGHCTEYKHPSYCFDGGRCKNQQEEHLKQYRHLPLCSKSHKCIEYQKDDQEHCAKFRHFAPRCPYGNNCVDFHDKKHFDQFSHSYPTPCSRTPFDCPLYSALSESQNTRTLKASIHQHCLDFSHVCKGGRNCTDKTSLHWSKSIHIARKLCPYGEKCIRVTDEEHLNSFTHPNILDIRSLCSKGDDCEDRANAEHTTKFRHNITEETGVAPYYGLDKGINFAQNHRENYARVERYAAEHKWKPLPSGKIPNDILNWIRTVQPIHRCNAIIFESILLHGHVMSREYMERLKNPKFVAQSVLQHSRIRRIEAFKQMSSCEEDARQYVTALVCVEFEKNNFVSAMPKAADWLNSDTTTLPKDQTDIIAFYEEIINKKEIRLSGAVSPQDMKALQDKTMDIARASIKLLTSPSGIGFASDKTLGTDKLVFSVLGPHQGHYYGDIIVIFKRDILHHPDANLSMQAATTYLSGNAYKLRPWLGVEPGTPAEKVEHYHATKLHAAIPGYEYAIAAELMALTSLKYELNSMDISLKQILDRWTTVDSHQTVEAHLPQLIPLEYIDHVYMPKNLFDSLSTDARQAISAVFRKRISVAEQIVEPMVSGGHPAFGPKPKEKARAAYQDACIYTLLFRYKKYTSQLALNYLKGITMTIRSTKFEDPFLLPLTISQAFEHYRQVQSRPSTANITYIYWKALNGDMILSLSNQEISSTKKQPDLRSLICYVAPKPSLTDEHYYESTSYLAAGNPIHHEMILNKKSYKAKSNIFYMGCNMNDFFTYCLEIHRGTGHVVLSHAGPNGIYNHNPIVCAFNRSELDLTTLDFIHVSAGSRRVPIRNLTVCFDRQPDLHPTFDREFRSNSKQ
;
A
#
# COMPACT_ATOMS: atom_id res chain seq x y z
N GLY A 1 -64.42 23.73 -59.10
CA GLY A 1 -63.02 23.90 -58.66
C GLY A 1 -62.83 23.09 -57.41
N GLU A 2 -62.49 21.81 -57.55
CA GLU A 2 -62.15 20.92 -56.44
C GLU A 2 -60.64 20.99 -56.21
N ALA A 3 -60.23 21.71 -55.17
CA ALA A 3 -58.84 21.72 -54.73
C ALA A 3 -58.60 20.49 -53.83
N SER A 4 -57.90 19.52 -54.40
CA SER A 4 -57.29 18.36 -53.74
C SER A 4 -56.66 18.73 -52.39
N SER A 5 -57.19 18.15 -51.31
CA SER A 5 -56.57 18.20 -49.99
C SER A 5 -55.28 17.38 -50.02
N LYS A 6 -54.13 18.05 -50.19
CA LYS A 6 -52.82 17.41 -49.99
C LYS A 6 -52.76 16.89 -48.55
N SER A 7 -52.83 15.57 -48.41
CA SER A 7 -52.58 14.86 -47.17
C SER A 7 -51.13 15.14 -46.74
N SER A 8 -50.95 16.04 -45.78
CA SER A 8 -49.66 16.29 -45.11
C SER A 8 -49.12 14.99 -44.51
N ASN A 9 -47.88 14.64 -44.82
CA ASN A 9 -47.26 13.42 -44.30
C ASN A 9 -47.11 13.48 -42.78
N PRO A 10 -47.24 12.36 -42.06
CA PRO A 10 -46.93 12.33 -40.63
C PRO A 10 -45.46 12.68 -40.39
N CYS A 11 -45.21 13.50 -39.38
CA CYS A 11 -43.84 13.88 -39.00
C CYS A 11 -43.06 12.64 -38.55
N ARG A 12 -41.87 12.42 -39.11
CA ARG A 12 -41.00 11.28 -38.75
C ARG A 12 -40.58 11.25 -37.28
N TYR A 13 -40.68 12.39 -36.60
CA TYR A 13 -40.33 12.56 -35.19
C TYR A 13 -41.55 12.52 -34.26
N GLY A 14 -42.77 12.35 -34.80
CA GLY A 14 -43.99 12.24 -34.00
C GLY A 14 -44.18 13.42 -33.03
N GLY A 15 -44.52 13.12 -31.78
CA GLY A 15 -44.67 14.09 -30.69
C GLY A 15 -43.36 14.73 -30.21
N GLU A 16 -42.20 14.17 -30.55
CA GLU A 16 -40.88 14.66 -30.15
C GLU A 16 -40.23 15.58 -31.22
N CYS A 17 -41.00 16.07 -32.18
CA CYS A 17 -40.45 16.89 -33.24
C CYS A 17 -39.80 18.19 -32.68
N PRO A 18 -38.50 18.45 -32.96
CA PRO A 18 -37.86 19.69 -32.49
C PRO A 18 -38.40 20.94 -33.18
N GLN A 19 -39.10 20.78 -34.31
CA GLN A 19 -39.73 21.85 -35.09
C GLN A 19 -41.25 21.92 -34.85
N ILE A 20 -41.75 21.33 -33.77
CA ILE A 20 -43.20 21.24 -33.48
C ILE A 20 -43.89 22.59 -33.26
N ASN A 21 -43.11 23.64 -32.98
CA ASN A 21 -43.59 25.02 -32.84
C ASN A 21 -43.33 25.88 -34.09
N ASN A 22 -42.71 25.32 -35.14
CA ASN A 22 -42.42 26.03 -36.38
C ASN A 22 -43.64 25.98 -37.31
N LYS A 23 -44.25 27.14 -37.57
CA LYS A 23 -45.47 27.26 -38.39
C LYS A 23 -45.30 26.66 -39.79
N GLY A 24 -44.15 26.84 -40.43
CA GLY A 24 -43.87 26.28 -41.76
C GLY A 24 -43.72 24.76 -41.75
N HIS A 25 -43.10 24.20 -40.71
CA HIS A 25 -43.01 22.75 -40.54
C HIS A 25 -44.38 22.11 -40.28
N CYS A 26 -45.20 22.74 -39.43
CA CYS A 26 -46.54 22.24 -39.10
C CYS A 26 -47.54 22.33 -40.26
N THR A 27 -47.30 23.17 -41.27
CA THR A 27 -48.10 23.16 -42.51
C THR A 27 -47.76 22.00 -43.43
N GLU A 28 -46.53 21.48 -43.36
CA GLU A 28 -46.06 20.38 -44.20
C GLU A 28 -46.24 19.00 -43.55
N TYR A 29 -46.19 18.92 -42.22
CA TYR A 29 -46.21 17.67 -41.48
C TYR A 29 -47.26 17.62 -40.36
N LYS A 30 -48.02 16.52 -40.31
CA LYS A 30 -48.98 16.22 -39.23
C LYS A 30 -48.26 15.70 -37.98
N HIS A 31 -48.63 16.24 -36.83
CA HIS A 31 -48.13 15.83 -35.52
C HIS A 31 -49.28 15.19 -34.70
N PRO A 32 -48.97 14.33 -33.72
CA PRO A 32 -50.00 13.66 -32.91
C PRO A 32 -50.78 14.62 -32.00
N SER A 33 -51.85 14.12 -31.35
CA SER A 33 -52.58 14.88 -30.33
C SER A 33 -51.73 15.13 -29.08
N TYR A 34 -52.10 16.13 -28.26
CA TYR A 34 -51.48 16.29 -26.94
C TYR A 34 -51.83 15.10 -26.04
N CYS A 35 -50.91 14.76 -25.14
CA CYS A 35 -51.11 13.74 -24.13
C CYS A 35 -52.33 14.07 -23.26
N PHE A 36 -53.20 13.09 -23.04
CA PHE A 36 -54.40 13.22 -22.22
C PHE A 36 -54.08 13.57 -20.76
N ASP A 37 -52.91 13.17 -20.25
CA ASP A 37 -52.45 13.51 -18.90
C ASP A 37 -51.88 14.94 -18.79
N GLY A 38 -51.75 15.68 -19.91
CA GLY A 38 -51.26 17.06 -19.94
C GLY A 38 -49.95 17.27 -19.17
N GLY A 39 -49.93 18.26 -18.27
CA GLY A 39 -48.78 18.57 -17.41
C GLY A 39 -48.49 17.51 -16.34
N ARG A 40 -49.46 16.63 -16.06
CA ARG A 40 -49.33 15.53 -15.08
C ARG A 40 -48.77 14.25 -15.70
N CYS A 41 -48.55 14.21 -17.01
CA CYS A 41 -48.01 13.05 -17.69
C CYS A 41 -46.64 12.64 -17.10
N LYS A 42 -46.53 11.43 -16.54
CA LYS A 42 -45.26 10.85 -16.06
C LYS A 42 -44.68 9.83 -17.04
N ASN A 43 -45.40 9.49 -18.11
CA ASN A 43 -44.97 8.47 -19.05
C ASN A 43 -43.84 8.99 -19.94
N GLN A 44 -42.71 8.30 -19.88
CA GLN A 44 -41.53 8.64 -20.69
C GLN A 44 -41.26 7.64 -21.80
N GLN A 45 -42.00 6.53 -21.92
CA GLN A 45 -41.81 5.51 -22.95
C GLN A 45 -41.70 6.17 -24.33
N GLU A 46 -40.72 5.76 -25.14
CA GLU A 46 -40.42 6.42 -26.41
C GLU A 46 -41.62 6.35 -27.36
N GLU A 47 -42.34 5.23 -27.35
CA GLU A 47 -43.60 5.03 -28.05
C GLU A 47 -44.64 6.08 -27.63
N HIS A 48 -44.78 6.34 -26.32
CA HIS A 48 -45.71 7.33 -25.80
C HIS A 48 -45.32 8.77 -26.18
N LEU A 49 -44.03 9.10 -26.08
CA LEU A 49 -43.52 10.43 -26.46
C LEU A 49 -43.62 10.67 -27.98
N LYS A 50 -43.49 9.63 -28.80
CA LYS A 50 -43.74 9.71 -30.25
C LYS A 50 -45.22 9.76 -30.60
N GLN A 51 -46.07 9.09 -29.83
CA GLN A 51 -47.51 9.01 -30.07
C GLN A 51 -48.28 10.25 -29.60
N TYR A 52 -47.73 11.05 -28.69
CA TYR A 52 -48.40 12.22 -28.14
C TYR A 52 -47.47 13.43 -28.03
N ARG A 53 -48.01 14.64 -28.22
CA ARG A 53 -47.32 15.89 -27.89
C ARG A 53 -47.36 16.12 -26.40
N HIS A 54 -46.28 16.63 -25.82
CA HIS A 54 -46.20 16.97 -24.40
C HIS A 54 -45.94 18.46 -24.21
N LEU A 55 -46.41 18.99 -23.08
CA LEU A 55 -46.06 20.33 -22.64
C LEU A 55 -44.56 20.42 -22.32
N PRO A 56 -43.93 21.60 -22.47
CA PRO A 56 -42.54 21.79 -22.10
C PRO A 56 -42.28 21.46 -20.62
N LEU A 57 -41.09 20.96 -20.33
CA LEU A 57 -40.68 20.65 -18.97
C LEU A 57 -40.59 21.93 -18.11
N CYS A 58 -41.17 21.90 -16.92
CA CYS A 58 -40.95 22.93 -15.93
C CYS A 58 -39.46 23.00 -15.55
N SER A 59 -38.89 24.20 -15.45
CA SER A 59 -37.48 24.40 -15.04
C SER A 59 -37.20 23.87 -13.62
N LYS A 60 -38.23 23.80 -12.77
CA LYS A 60 -38.18 23.20 -11.42
C LYS A 60 -38.60 21.72 -11.39
N SER A 61 -38.95 21.14 -12.55
CA SER A 61 -39.31 19.73 -12.71
C SER A 61 -40.36 19.27 -11.67
N HIS A 62 -40.22 18.06 -11.14
CA HIS A 62 -41.08 17.47 -10.11
C HIS A 62 -40.97 18.15 -8.72
N LYS A 63 -39.99 19.05 -8.54
CA LYS A 63 -39.81 19.85 -7.31
C LYS A 63 -40.51 21.22 -7.40
N CYS A 64 -41.32 21.44 -8.44
CA CYS A 64 -42.06 22.70 -8.60
C CYS A 64 -43.11 22.86 -7.49
N ILE A 65 -43.03 23.96 -6.73
CA ILE A 65 -43.99 24.28 -5.66
C ILE A 65 -45.40 24.52 -6.23
N GLU A 66 -45.50 25.16 -7.40
CA GLU A 66 -46.80 25.41 -8.07
C GLU A 66 -47.49 24.10 -8.45
N TYR A 67 -46.72 23.11 -8.92
CA TYR A 67 -47.23 21.75 -9.14
C TYR A 67 -47.60 21.05 -7.82
N GLN A 68 -46.79 21.17 -6.77
CA GLN A 68 -47.11 20.60 -5.45
C GLN A 68 -48.37 21.21 -4.81
N LYS A 69 -48.71 22.45 -5.19
CA LYS A 69 -49.93 23.15 -4.79
C LYS A 69 -51.10 22.93 -5.75
N ASP A 70 -50.94 22.07 -6.76
CA ASP A 70 -51.96 21.77 -7.77
C ASP A 70 -52.45 23.02 -8.54
N ASP A 71 -51.56 23.97 -8.81
CA ASP A 71 -51.87 25.16 -9.62
C ASP A 71 -52.26 24.75 -11.05
N GLN A 72 -53.54 24.92 -11.39
CA GLN A 72 -54.09 24.49 -12.65
C GLN A 72 -53.54 25.27 -13.85
N GLU A 73 -53.27 26.57 -13.69
CA GLU A 73 -52.76 27.41 -14.77
C GLU A 73 -51.32 27.03 -15.11
N HIS A 74 -50.51 26.76 -14.08
CA HIS A 74 -49.15 26.28 -14.25
C HIS A 74 -49.11 24.87 -14.86
N CYS A 75 -49.95 23.96 -14.39
CA CYS A 75 -50.03 22.58 -14.89
C CYS A 75 -50.59 22.48 -16.32
N ALA A 76 -51.32 23.50 -16.79
CA ALA A 76 -51.74 23.58 -18.19
C ALA A 76 -50.61 24.02 -19.14
N LYS A 77 -49.54 24.63 -18.62
CA LYS A 77 -48.41 25.17 -19.41
C LYS A 77 -47.16 24.31 -19.36
N PHE A 78 -46.94 23.59 -18.26
CA PHE A 78 -45.71 22.84 -18.03
C PHE A 78 -45.95 21.40 -17.57
N ARG A 79 -44.96 20.55 -17.83
CA ARG A 79 -44.90 19.16 -17.40
C ARG A 79 -43.90 18.99 -16.24
N HIS A 80 -44.25 18.23 -15.19
CA HIS A 80 -43.51 18.19 -13.92
C HIS A 80 -42.93 16.82 -13.59
N PHE A 81 -41.97 16.37 -14.38
CA PHE A 81 -41.30 15.09 -14.16
C PHE A 81 -39.78 15.24 -14.24
N ALA A 82 -39.04 14.33 -13.59
CA ALA A 82 -37.57 14.33 -13.63
C ALA A 82 -37.07 14.01 -15.05
N PRO A 83 -36.22 14.84 -15.66
CA PRO A 83 -35.66 14.54 -16.98
C PRO A 83 -34.96 13.18 -16.97
N ARG A 84 -34.97 12.48 -18.10
CA ARG A 84 -34.23 11.21 -18.23
C ARG A 84 -32.76 11.43 -17.96
N CYS A 85 -32.16 10.53 -17.18
CA CYS A 85 -30.72 10.49 -17.06
C CYS A 85 -30.12 10.35 -18.47
N PRO A 86 -29.16 11.21 -18.87
CA PRO A 86 -28.56 11.17 -20.22
C PRO A 86 -27.83 9.85 -20.49
N TYR A 87 -27.49 9.10 -19.43
CA TYR A 87 -26.81 7.81 -19.50
C TYR A 87 -27.76 6.61 -19.32
N GLY A 88 -29.01 6.83 -18.91
CA GLY A 88 -30.00 5.78 -18.66
C GLY A 88 -29.45 4.66 -17.77
N ASN A 89 -29.50 3.42 -18.26
CA ASN A 89 -28.97 2.23 -17.59
C ASN A 89 -27.44 2.21 -17.44
N ASN A 90 -26.70 3.07 -18.13
CA ASN A 90 -25.23 3.17 -18.06
C ASN A 90 -24.74 4.29 -17.12
N CYS A 91 -25.64 4.88 -16.33
CA CYS A 91 -25.30 6.00 -15.45
C CYS A 91 -24.27 5.60 -14.40
N VAL A 92 -23.14 6.32 -14.37
CA VAL A 92 -22.07 6.17 -13.36
C VAL A 92 -22.28 6.97 -12.09
N ASP A 93 -23.11 8.01 -12.16
CA ASP A 93 -23.44 8.87 -11.03
C ASP A 93 -24.61 8.30 -10.20
N PHE A 94 -24.80 6.97 -10.27
CA PHE A 94 -25.94 6.28 -9.65
C PHE A 94 -25.90 6.31 -8.11
N HIS A 95 -24.72 6.56 -7.53
CA HIS A 95 -24.53 6.81 -6.10
C HIS A 95 -24.50 8.31 -5.73
N ASP A 96 -24.54 9.23 -6.70
CA ASP A 96 -24.77 10.64 -6.40
C ASP A 96 -26.27 10.87 -6.17
N LYS A 97 -26.65 11.04 -4.90
CA LYS A 97 -28.04 11.30 -4.51
C LYS A 97 -28.62 12.53 -5.20
N LYS A 98 -27.82 13.59 -5.40
CA LYS A 98 -28.29 14.79 -6.08
C LYS A 98 -28.60 14.48 -7.54
N HIS A 99 -27.75 13.72 -8.21
CA HIS A 99 -28.01 13.24 -9.57
C HIS A 99 -29.26 12.35 -9.61
N PHE A 100 -29.33 11.33 -8.75
CA PHE A 100 -30.43 10.37 -8.72
C PHE A 100 -31.79 11.04 -8.40
N ASP A 101 -31.80 12.06 -7.53
CA ASP A 101 -33.00 12.84 -7.24
C ASP A 101 -33.36 13.85 -8.34
N GLN A 102 -32.44 14.14 -9.28
CA GLN A 102 -32.66 15.11 -10.36
C GLN A 102 -33.09 14.45 -11.67
N PHE A 103 -32.69 13.21 -11.90
CA PHE A 103 -32.91 12.48 -13.14
C PHE A 103 -33.76 11.23 -12.92
N SER A 104 -34.53 10.82 -13.92
CA SER A 104 -35.20 9.52 -13.92
C SER A 104 -34.30 8.45 -14.53
N HIS A 105 -34.26 7.29 -13.89
CA HIS A 105 -33.55 6.10 -14.35
C HIS A 105 -34.55 4.97 -14.65
N SER A 106 -34.16 4.06 -15.53
CA SER A 106 -34.96 2.86 -15.88
C SER A 106 -34.79 1.70 -14.90
N TYR A 107 -33.93 1.88 -13.89
CA TYR A 107 -33.69 0.92 -12.81
C TYR A 107 -34.13 1.51 -11.46
N PRO A 108 -34.48 0.67 -10.47
CA PRO A 108 -34.82 1.12 -9.11
C PRO A 108 -33.57 1.62 -8.37
N THR A 109 -33.76 2.16 -7.17
CA THR A 109 -32.67 2.62 -6.30
C THR A 109 -31.50 1.61 -6.25
N PRO A 110 -30.26 2.03 -6.51
CA PRO A 110 -29.10 1.15 -6.43
C PRO A 110 -28.89 0.62 -5.02
N CYS A 111 -28.47 -0.64 -4.91
CA CYS A 111 -27.99 -1.19 -3.66
C CYS A 111 -26.72 -0.43 -3.23
N SER A 112 -26.66 0.09 -2.00
CA SER A 112 -25.49 0.80 -1.45
C SER A 112 -24.19 -0.02 -1.47
N ARG A 113 -24.30 -1.35 -1.55
CA ARG A 113 -23.17 -2.30 -1.63
C ARG A 113 -22.78 -2.71 -3.05
N THR A 114 -23.52 -2.28 -4.09
CA THR A 114 -23.15 -2.57 -5.49
C THR A 114 -21.98 -1.68 -5.92
N PRO A 115 -20.97 -2.20 -6.66
CA PRO A 115 -20.95 -3.45 -7.43
C PRO A 115 -20.31 -4.65 -6.73
N PHE A 116 -19.53 -4.45 -5.66
CA PHE A 116 -18.57 -5.47 -5.20
C PHE A 116 -18.94 -6.20 -3.91
N ASP A 117 -19.70 -5.57 -3.00
CA ASP A 117 -19.85 -6.03 -1.62
C ASP A 117 -21.31 -6.39 -1.25
N CYS A 118 -22.18 -6.61 -2.24
CA CYS A 118 -23.54 -7.11 -1.99
C CYS A 118 -23.54 -8.66 -1.93
N PRO A 119 -23.67 -9.29 -0.74
CA PRO A 119 -23.64 -10.74 -0.63
C PRO A 119 -24.90 -11.40 -1.23
N LEU A 120 -26.05 -10.71 -1.17
CA LEU A 120 -27.32 -11.22 -1.71
C LEU A 120 -27.26 -11.30 -3.24
N TYR A 121 -26.77 -10.26 -3.90
CA TYR A 121 -26.58 -10.27 -5.35
C TYR A 121 -25.47 -11.23 -5.78
N SER A 122 -24.37 -11.34 -5.01
CA SER A 122 -23.32 -12.32 -5.27
C SER A 122 -23.90 -13.74 -5.27
N ALA A 123 -24.66 -14.10 -4.23
CA ALA A 123 -25.35 -15.38 -4.13
C ALA A 123 -26.34 -15.64 -5.28
N LEU A 124 -27.09 -14.62 -5.72
CA LEU A 124 -27.98 -14.73 -6.88
C LEU A 124 -27.20 -14.98 -8.18
N SER A 125 -26.18 -14.15 -8.43
CA SER A 125 -25.40 -14.16 -9.67
C SER A 125 -24.47 -15.36 -9.83
N GLU A 126 -24.15 -16.06 -8.73
CA GLU A 126 -23.27 -17.23 -8.71
C GLU A 126 -24.03 -18.55 -8.58
N SER A 127 -25.36 -18.51 -8.36
CA SER A 127 -26.18 -19.71 -8.26
C SER A 127 -26.43 -20.36 -9.61
N GLN A 128 -26.19 -21.67 -9.69
CA GLN A 128 -26.59 -22.49 -10.85
C GLN A 128 -28.11 -22.68 -10.94
N ASN A 129 -28.82 -22.59 -9.80
CA ASN A 129 -30.27 -22.70 -9.74
C ASN A 129 -30.85 -21.66 -8.78
N THR A 130 -31.36 -20.57 -9.34
CA THR A 130 -31.89 -19.45 -8.55
C THR A 130 -33.12 -19.82 -7.72
N ARG A 131 -33.83 -20.92 -8.05
CA ARG A 131 -35.04 -21.37 -7.32
C ARG A 131 -34.75 -21.90 -5.91
N THR A 132 -33.51 -22.27 -5.62
CA THR A 132 -33.12 -22.78 -4.29
C THR A 132 -32.70 -21.67 -3.33
N LEU A 133 -32.62 -20.42 -3.80
CA LEU A 133 -32.24 -19.29 -2.98
C LEU A 133 -33.39 -18.83 -2.08
N LYS A 134 -33.04 -18.27 -0.92
CA LYS A 134 -34.00 -17.71 0.03
C LYS A 134 -34.83 -16.60 -0.63
N ALA A 135 -36.12 -16.52 -0.29
CA ALA A 135 -37.03 -15.49 -0.82
C ALA A 135 -36.52 -14.05 -0.57
N SER A 136 -35.83 -13.81 0.54
CA SER A 136 -35.21 -12.51 0.85
C SER A 136 -34.12 -12.08 -0.15
N ILE A 137 -33.40 -13.03 -0.75
CA ILE A 137 -32.38 -12.73 -1.79
C ILE A 137 -33.07 -12.24 -3.07
N HIS A 138 -34.13 -12.92 -3.48
CA HIS A 138 -34.94 -12.53 -4.64
C HIS A 138 -35.57 -11.16 -4.42
N GLN A 139 -36.20 -10.95 -3.27
CA GLN A 139 -36.85 -9.70 -2.92
C GLN A 139 -35.85 -8.54 -2.95
N HIS A 140 -34.67 -8.69 -2.32
CA HIS A 140 -33.62 -7.67 -2.37
C HIS A 140 -33.19 -7.32 -3.79
N CYS A 141 -32.98 -8.32 -4.66
CA CYS A 141 -32.55 -8.10 -6.04
C CYS A 141 -33.68 -7.55 -6.95
N LEU A 142 -34.94 -7.61 -6.51
CA LEU A 142 -36.08 -6.94 -7.15
C LEU A 142 -36.25 -5.51 -6.64
N ASP A 143 -35.99 -5.26 -5.36
CA ASP A 143 -36.14 -3.95 -4.73
C ASP A 143 -34.99 -3.00 -5.09
N PHE A 144 -33.78 -3.53 -5.23
CA PHE A 144 -32.57 -2.75 -5.48
C PHE A 144 -31.88 -3.14 -6.79
N SER A 145 -31.37 -2.14 -7.50
CA SER A 145 -30.57 -2.37 -8.71
C SER A 145 -29.11 -2.65 -8.37
N HIS A 146 -28.46 -3.44 -9.23
CA HIS A 146 -27.07 -3.83 -9.09
C HIS A 146 -26.31 -3.64 -10.39
N VAL A 147 -25.02 -3.33 -10.32
CA VAL A 147 -24.15 -3.27 -11.50
C VAL A 147 -24.03 -4.67 -12.11
N CYS A 148 -24.33 -4.76 -13.40
CA CYS A 148 -24.24 -5.99 -14.18
C CYS A 148 -22.78 -6.45 -14.29
N LYS A 149 -22.53 -7.74 -14.03
CA LYS A 149 -21.19 -8.34 -14.16
C LYS A 149 -20.62 -8.25 -15.57
N GLY A 150 -21.49 -8.25 -16.60
CA GLY A 150 -21.09 -8.12 -18.00
C GLY A 150 -20.83 -6.69 -18.45
N GLY A 151 -21.22 -5.67 -17.66
CA GLY A 151 -21.07 -4.26 -18.01
C GLY A 151 -21.48 -3.96 -19.45
N ARG A 152 -20.56 -3.42 -20.25
CA ARG A 152 -20.81 -3.11 -21.68
C ARG A 152 -20.95 -4.33 -22.59
N ASN A 153 -20.43 -5.49 -22.17
CA ASN A 153 -20.49 -6.75 -22.90
C ASN A 153 -21.68 -7.63 -22.48
N CYS A 154 -22.65 -7.07 -21.73
CA CYS A 154 -23.83 -7.81 -21.29
C CYS A 154 -24.66 -8.33 -22.48
N THR A 155 -24.85 -9.64 -22.52
CA THR A 155 -25.65 -10.33 -23.54
C THR A 155 -27.08 -10.63 -23.10
N ASP A 156 -27.41 -10.50 -21.81
CA ASP A 156 -28.78 -10.66 -21.31
C ASP A 156 -29.67 -9.51 -21.81
N LYS A 157 -30.71 -9.87 -22.58
CA LYS A 157 -31.67 -8.94 -23.17
C LYS A 157 -33.06 -9.02 -22.55
N THR A 158 -33.22 -9.73 -21.43
CA THR A 158 -34.51 -9.84 -20.77
C THR A 158 -34.96 -8.50 -20.19
N SER A 159 -36.26 -8.19 -20.29
CA SER A 159 -36.84 -6.94 -19.77
C SER A 159 -36.61 -6.79 -18.26
N LEU A 160 -36.67 -7.91 -17.52
CA LEU A 160 -36.39 -7.91 -16.09
C LEU A 160 -34.93 -7.52 -15.80
N HIS A 161 -33.94 -8.07 -16.52
CA HIS A 161 -32.54 -7.71 -16.34
C HIS A 161 -32.29 -6.22 -16.61
N TRP A 162 -32.79 -5.70 -17.72
CA TRP A 162 -32.62 -4.30 -18.12
C TRP A 162 -33.31 -3.28 -17.20
N SER A 163 -34.40 -3.68 -16.54
CA SER A 163 -35.09 -2.84 -15.56
C SER A 163 -34.52 -2.95 -14.14
N LYS A 164 -33.57 -3.86 -13.89
CA LYS A 164 -33.00 -4.12 -12.56
C LYS A 164 -31.48 -4.00 -12.50
N SER A 165 -30.79 -3.79 -13.63
CA SER A 165 -29.34 -3.79 -13.69
C SER A 165 -28.76 -2.47 -14.22
N ILE A 166 -27.58 -2.14 -13.73
CA ILE A 166 -26.80 -0.96 -14.15
C ILE A 166 -25.63 -1.44 -15.01
N HIS A 167 -25.53 -0.98 -16.25
CA HIS A 167 -24.52 -1.40 -17.23
C HIS A 167 -23.41 -0.36 -17.34
N ILE A 168 -22.50 -0.33 -16.35
CA ILE A 168 -21.38 0.61 -16.36
C ILE A 168 -20.43 0.24 -17.52
N ALA A 169 -20.34 1.09 -18.53
CA ALA A 169 -19.46 0.88 -19.66
C ALA A 169 -18.06 1.43 -19.35
N ARG A 170 -17.13 0.57 -18.91
CA ARG A 170 -15.73 0.99 -18.75
C ARG A 170 -15.07 1.20 -20.12
N LYS A 171 -13.97 1.95 -20.17
CA LYS A 171 -13.13 2.02 -21.38
C LYS A 171 -12.64 0.62 -21.75
N LEU A 172 -12.63 0.32 -23.05
CA LEU A 172 -11.98 -0.89 -23.54
C LEU A 172 -10.49 -0.82 -23.27
N CYS A 173 -9.90 -1.96 -22.88
CA CYS A 173 -8.45 -2.08 -22.81
C CYS A 173 -7.87 -1.80 -24.21
N PRO A 174 -6.88 -0.89 -24.34
CA PRO A 174 -6.29 -0.56 -25.65
C PRO A 174 -5.63 -1.75 -26.34
N TYR A 175 -5.30 -2.82 -25.60
CA TYR A 175 -4.68 -4.03 -26.12
C TYR A 175 -5.69 -5.18 -26.37
N GLY A 176 -6.96 -5.02 -25.99
CA GLY A 176 -8.01 -6.01 -26.20
C GLY A 176 -7.63 -7.41 -25.72
N GLU A 177 -7.75 -8.40 -26.61
CA GLU A 177 -7.40 -9.81 -26.37
C GLU A 177 -5.89 -10.07 -26.27
N LYS A 178 -5.06 -9.15 -26.79
CA LYS A 178 -3.58 -9.24 -26.72
C LYS A 178 -3.03 -8.62 -25.44
N CYS A 179 -3.88 -8.27 -24.49
CA CYS A 179 -3.42 -7.65 -23.25
C CYS A 179 -2.57 -8.63 -22.43
N ILE A 180 -1.35 -8.22 -22.10
CA ILE A 180 -0.44 -8.98 -21.22
C ILE A 180 -0.70 -8.70 -19.73
N ARG A 181 -1.63 -7.80 -19.39
CA ARG A 181 -2.02 -7.42 -18.01
C ARG A 181 -3.25 -8.17 -17.50
N VAL A 182 -3.53 -9.35 -18.05
CA VAL A 182 -4.70 -10.16 -17.64
C VAL A 182 -4.55 -10.82 -16.27
N THR A 183 -3.37 -10.72 -15.64
CA THR A 183 -3.12 -11.14 -14.26
C THR A 183 -3.07 -9.96 -13.28
N ASP A 184 -3.28 -8.73 -13.77
CA ASP A 184 -3.25 -7.50 -12.97
C ASP A 184 -4.67 -7.13 -12.52
N GLU A 185 -4.98 -7.41 -11.25
CA GLU A 185 -6.30 -7.20 -10.65
C GLU A 185 -6.81 -5.75 -10.82
N GLU A 186 -5.94 -4.75 -10.62
CA GLU A 186 -6.32 -3.34 -10.76
C GLU A 186 -6.63 -2.99 -12.22
N HIS A 187 -5.85 -3.52 -13.16
CA HIS A 187 -6.11 -3.33 -14.59
C HIS A 187 -7.45 -3.94 -15.00
N LEU A 188 -7.70 -5.21 -14.64
CA LEU A 188 -8.96 -5.89 -14.93
C LEU A 188 -10.17 -5.23 -14.26
N ASN A 189 -9.98 -4.58 -13.11
CA ASN A 189 -11.05 -3.83 -12.45
C ASN A 189 -11.24 -2.41 -13.04
N SER A 190 -10.29 -1.91 -13.85
CA SER A 190 -10.32 -0.57 -14.45
C SER A 190 -10.82 -0.55 -15.90
N PHE A 191 -10.59 -1.62 -16.66
CA PHE A 191 -10.87 -1.70 -18.09
C PHE A 191 -11.83 -2.83 -18.41
N THR A 192 -12.57 -2.69 -19.52
CA THR A 192 -13.29 -3.81 -20.12
C THR A 192 -12.38 -4.54 -21.09
N HIS A 193 -12.43 -5.88 -21.04
CA HIS A 193 -11.82 -6.75 -22.04
C HIS A 193 -12.89 -7.56 -22.78
N PRO A 194 -12.65 -7.91 -24.05
CA PRO A 194 -13.45 -8.92 -24.73
C PRO A 194 -13.42 -10.24 -23.94
N ASN A 195 -14.58 -10.88 -23.77
CA ASN A 195 -14.73 -12.21 -23.15
C ASN A 195 -14.33 -12.31 -21.65
N ILE A 196 -14.11 -11.19 -20.98
CA ILE A 196 -13.88 -11.13 -19.52
C ILE A 196 -15.02 -10.33 -18.89
N LEU A 197 -15.56 -10.82 -17.77
CA LEU A 197 -16.57 -10.08 -17.01
C LEU A 197 -15.95 -8.84 -16.37
N ASP A 198 -16.62 -7.70 -16.47
CA ASP A 198 -16.21 -6.46 -15.78
C ASP A 198 -16.20 -6.66 -14.26
N ILE A 199 -17.16 -7.43 -13.73
CA ILE A 199 -17.19 -7.86 -12.32
C ILE A 199 -17.00 -9.38 -12.26
N ARG A 200 -15.74 -9.80 -12.06
CA ARG A 200 -15.34 -11.21 -11.91
C ARG A 200 -15.86 -11.81 -10.60
N SER A 201 -16.05 -13.13 -10.58
CA SER A 201 -16.49 -13.87 -9.40
C SER A 201 -15.42 -13.88 -8.31
N LEU A 202 -15.81 -13.92 -7.04
CA LEU A 202 -14.84 -14.00 -5.95
C LEU A 202 -14.18 -15.38 -5.93
N CYS A 203 -12.84 -15.42 -5.84
CA CYS A 203 -12.12 -16.67 -5.65
C CYS A 203 -12.43 -17.26 -4.28
N SER A 204 -12.91 -18.50 -4.23
CA SER A 204 -13.20 -19.21 -2.97
C SER A 204 -11.96 -19.46 -2.10
N LYS A 205 -10.77 -19.52 -2.71
CA LYS A 205 -9.49 -19.67 -2.01
C LYS A 205 -8.92 -18.32 -1.51
N GLY A 206 -9.49 -17.18 -1.93
CA GLY A 206 -9.05 -15.85 -1.48
C GLY A 206 -7.55 -15.62 -1.63
N ASP A 207 -6.87 -15.42 -0.49
CA ASP A 207 -5.41 -15.22 -0.40
C ASP A 207 -4.54 -16.46 -0.49
N ASP A 208 -5.09 -17.63 -0.19
CA ASP A 208 -4.39 -18.90 -0.32
C ASP A 208 -4.49 -19.47 -1.76
N CYS A 209 -4.94 -18.68 -2.73
CA CYS A 209 -5.04 -19.11 -4.11
C CYS A 209 -3.67 -19.19 -4.79
N GLU A 210 -3.25 -20.41 -5.16
CA GLU A 210 -1.98 -20.66 -5.87
C GLU A 210 -2.03 -20.23 -7.35
N ASP A 211 -3.24 -20.07 -7.90
CA ASP A 211 -3.49 -19.76 -9.32
C ASP A 211 -3.53 -18.24 -9.61
N ARG A 212 -3.08 -17.39 -8.67
CA ARG A 212 -3.03 -15.92 -8.84
C ARG A 212 -2.15 -15.45 -9.99
N ALA A 213 -1.17 -16.25 -10.39
CA ALA A 213 -0.32 -15.98 -11.55
C ALA A 213 -0.85 -16.64 -12.84
N ASN A 214 -1.91 -17.44 -12.76
CA ASN A 214 -2.51 -18.13 -13.89
C ASN A 214 -3.53 -17.21 -14.57
N ALA A 215 -3.22 -16.78 -15.80
CA ALA A 215 -4.07 -15.91 -16.60
C ALA A 215 -5.52 -16.43 -16.72
N GLU A 216 -5.71 -17.72 -16.99
CA GLU A 216 -7.04 -18.32 -17.14
C GLU A 216 -7.87 -18.18 -15.86
N HIS A 217 -7.25 -18.43 -14.71
CA HIS A 217 -7.89 -18.27 -13.42
C HIS A 217 -8.22 -16.81 -13.11
N THR A 218 -7.25 -15.91 -13.27
CA THR A 218 -7.41 -14.47 -12.98
C THR A 218 -8.44 -13.78 -13.89
N THR A 219 -8.66 -14.27 -15.11
CA THR A 219 -9.70 -13.74 -16.00
C THR A 219 -11.11 -14.10 -15.54
N LYS A 220 -11.27 -15.20 -14.78
CA LYS A 220 -12.57 -15.67 -14.27
C LYS A 220 -12.85 -15.20 -12.85
N PHE A 221 -11.80 -15.17 -12.01
CA PHE A 221 -11.90 -14.90 -10.58
C PHE A 221 -11.10 -13.67 -10.18
N ARG A 222 -11.69 -12.85 -9.32
CA ARG A 222 -10.99 -11.79 -8.59
C ARG A 222 -10.59 -12.30 -7.22
N HIS A 223 -9.47 -11.80 -6.71
CA HIS A 223 -8.97 -12.14 -5.40
C HIS A 223 -9.15 -10.98 -4.43
N ASN A 224 -9.52 -11.27 -3.19
CA ASN A 224 -9.36 -10.29 -2.12
C ASN A 224 -7.87 -10.11 -1.87
N ILE A 225 -7.41 -8.88 -1.62
CA ILE A 225 -6.05 -8.64 -1.16
C ILE A 225 -6.12 -8.49 0.35
N THR A 226 -5.63 -9.50 1.10
CA THR A 226 -5.43 -9.31 2.53
C THR A 226 -4.04 -8.86 2.89
N GLU A 227 -3.07 -8.75 1.97
CA GLU A 227 -1.63 -8.46 2.22
C GLU A 227 -1.32 -7.93 3.63
N GLU A 228 -1.31 -8.83 4.61
CA GLU A 228 -1.09 -8.46 6.00
C GLU A 228 0.42 -8.49 6.22
N THR A 229 1.16 -7.62 5.52
CA THR A 229 2.53 -7.38 5.95
C THR A 229 2.49 -6.84 7.37
N GLY A 230 3.33 -7.41 8.23
CA GLY A 230 3.46 -6.96 9.61
C GLY A 230 3.80 -5.46 9.67
N VAL A 231 3.62 -4.86 10.84
CA VAL A 231 4.07 -3.48 11.07
C VAL A 231 5.60 -3.51 11.22
N ALA A 232 6.31 -2.99 10.23
CA ALA A 232 7.70 -2.57 10.42
C ALA A 232 7.66 -1.21 11.14
N PRO A 233 8.20 -1.08 12.35
CA PRO A 233 8.18 0.19 13.07
C PRO A 233 9.06 1.24 12.37
N TYR A 234 8.62 2.50 12.44
CA TYR A 234 9.37 3.64 11.95
C TYR A 234 10.14 4.30 13.08
N TYR A 235 11.42 4.55 12.84
CA TYR A 235 12.36 5.15 13.78
C TYR A 235 12.97 6.47 13.25
N GLY A 236 12.67 6.87 12.01
CA GLY A 236 13.19 8.10 11.43
C GLY A 236 14.70 8.06 11.21
N LEU A 237 15.23 6.90 10.81
CA LEU A 237 16.68 6.66 10.69
C LEU A 237 17.32 7.40 9.53
N ASP A 238 16.51 7.77 8.54
CA ASP A 238 16.95 8.50 7.35
C ASP A 238 16.51 9.97 7.34
N LYS A 239 16.16 10.50 8.51
CA LYS A 239 15.75 11.90 8.69
C LYS A 239 16.86 12.86 8.22
N GLY A 240 16.47 13.81 7.36
CA GLY A 240 17.37 14.85 6.83
C GLY A 240 18.14 14.45 5.58
N ILE A 241 18.04 13.21 5.10
CA ILE A 241 18.70 12.79 3.86
C ILE A 241 17.88 13.25 2.65
N ASN A 242 18.52 13.96 1.72
CA ASN A 242 17.90 14.35 0.46
C ASN A 242 18.12 13.30 -0.62
N PHE A 243 17.36 12.21 -0.57
CA PHE A 243 17.47 11.12 -1.55
C PHE A 243 17.19 11.55 -2.99
N ALA A 244 16.36 12.58 -3.20
CA ALA A 244 16.12 13.15 -4.53
C ALA A 244 17.38 13.82 -5.10
N GLN A 245 18.12 14.55 -4.28
CA GLN A 245 19.40 15.12 -4.68
C GLN A 245 20.46 14.04 -4.86
N ASN A 246 20.56 13.09 -3.92
CA ASN A 246 21.59 12.04 -3.95
C ASN A 246 21.53 11.21 -5.23
N HIS A 247 20.35 10.74 -5.66
CA HIS A 247 20.27 9.92 -6.88
C HIS A 247 20.69 10.71 -8.12
N ARG A 248 20.30 11.99 -8.22
CA ARG A 248 20.70 12.88 -9.31
C ARG A 248 22.22 13.04 -9.36
N GLU A 249 22.81 13.33 -8.21
CA GLU A 249 24.26 13.55 -8.11
C GLU A 249 25.06 12.27 -8.39
N ASN A 250 24.62 11.13 -7.86
CA ASN A 250 25.26 9.85 -8.16
C ASN A 250 25.24 9.55 -9.67
N TYR A 251 24.09 9.74 -10.32
CA TYR A 251 23.97 9.57 -11.77
C TYR A 251 24.90 10.52 -12.54
N ALA A 252 24.84 11.82 -12.23
CA ALA A 252 25.63 12.86 -12.90
C ALA A 252 27.15 12.70 -12.70
N ARG A 253 27.60 12.21 -11.54
CA ARG A 253 29.03 11.94 -11.28
C ARG A 253 29.57 10.86 -12.20
N VAL A 254 28.82 9.78 -12.39
CA VAL A 254 29.19 8.70 -13.32
C VAL A 254 29.22 9.20 -14.77
N GLU A 255 28.18 9.93 -15.20
CA GLU A 255 28.13 10.47 -16.57
C GLU A 255 29.29 11.43 -16.85
N ARG A 256 29.60 12.33 -15.91
CA ARG A 256 30.72 13.27 -16.02
C ARG A 256 32.05 12.52 -16.12
N TYR A 257 32.28 11.56 -15.24
CA TYR A 257 33.51 10.76 -15.24
C TYR A 257 33.70 10.03 -16.57
N ALA A 258 32.65 9.36 -17.07
CA ALA A 258 32.68 8.67 -18.35
C ALA A 258 33.00 9.63 -19.52
N ALA A 259 32.42 10.83 -19.52
CA ALA A 259 32.68 11.85 -20.54
C ALA A 259 34.13 12.38 -20.48
N GLU A 260 34.62 12.74 -19.29
CA GLU A 260 35.99 13.23 -19.08
C GLU A 260 37.05 12.21 -19.51
N HIS A 261 36.77 10.92 -19.29
CA HIS A 261 37.65 9.80 -19.65
C HIS A 261 37.38 9.25 -21.06
N LYS A 262 36.52 9.90 -21.84
CA LYS A 262 36.18 9.54 -23.24
C LYS A 262 35.71 8.08 -23.39
N TRP A 263 34.95 7.59 -22.43
CA TRP A 263 34.36 6.25 -22.52
C TRP A 263 33.35 6.18 -23.67
N LYS A 264 33.23 4.99 -24.29
CA LYS A 264 32.21 4.76 -25.32
C LYS A 264 30.81 5.01 -24.72
N PRO A 265 30.01 5.94 -25.27
CA PRO A 265 28.67 6.22 -24.76
C PRO A 265 27.67 5.13 -25.13
N LEU A 266 26.50 5.17 -24.50
CA LEU A 266 25.37 4.30 -24.87
C LEU A 266 24.88 4.62 -26.29
N PRO A 267 24.70 3.62 -27.17
CA PRO A 267 24.24 3.85 -28.55
C PRO A 267 22.91 4.59 -28.66
N SER A 268 21.98 4.31 -27.73
CA SER A 268 20.65 4.91 -27.68
C SER A 268 20.59 6.22 -26.87
N GLY A 269 21.69 6.58 -26.19
CA GLY A 269 21.71 7.64 -25.18
C GLY A 269 20.86 7.35 -23.93
N LYS A 270 20.35 6.12 -23.76
CA LYS A 270 19.46 5.74 -22.65
C LYS A 270 19.87 4.40 -22.05
N ILE A 271 19.71 4.27 -20.73
CA ILE A 271 19.96 3.00 -20.04
C ILE A 271 19.02 1.90 -20.57
N PRO A 272 19.52 0.69 -20.87
CA PRO A 272 18.70 -0.44 -21.28
C PRO A 272 17.56 -0.78 -20.30
N ASN A 273 16.35 -1.01 -20.84
CA ASN A 273 15.16 -1.29 -20.03
C ASN A 273 15.24 -2.59 -19.24
N ASP A 274 15.96 -3.60 -19.74
CA ASP A 274 16.17 -4.87 -19.04
C ASP A 274 16.99 -4.68 -17.75
N ILE A 275 18.01 -3.81 -17.75
CA ILE A 275 18.77 -3.42 -16.55
C ILE A 275 17.87 -2.70 -15.55
N LEU A 276 17.10 -1.70 -16.01
CA LEU A 276 16.18 -0.96 -15.15
C LEU A 276 15.12 -1.89 -14.53
N ASN A 277 14.56 -2.80 -15.33
CA ASN A 277 13.57 -3.77 -14.85
C ASN A 277 14.18 -4.79 -13.89
N TRP A 278 15.43 -5.21 -14.11
CA TRP A 278 16.14 -6.06 -13.16
C TRP A 278 16.30 -5.36 -11.80
N ILE A 279 16.76 -4.10 -11.79
CA ILE A 279 16.90 -3.29 -10.57
C ILE A 279 15.54 -3.10 -9.87
N ARG A 280 14.45 -2.97 -10.62
CA ARG A 280 13.07 -2.87 -10.11
C ARG A 280 12.49 -4.19 -9.57
N THR A 281 13.15 -5.33 -9.79
CA THR A 281 12.64 -6.65 -9.37
C THR A 281 13.52 -7.37 -8.34
N VAL A 282 14.81 -7.06 -8.30
CA VAL A 282 15.77 -7.72 -7.41
C VAL A 282 15.38 -7.55 -5.92
N GLN A 283 15.60 -8.58 -5.09
CA GLN A 283 15.16 -8.57 -3.69
C GLN A 283 16.33 -8.36 -2.73
N PRO A 284 16.11 -7.80 -1.53
CA PRO A 284 17.11 -7.79 -0.48
C PRO A 284 17.34 -9.21 0.05
N ILE A 285 18.59 -9.60 0.17
CA ILE A 285 19.02 -10.92 0.63
C ILE A 285 19.94 -10.76 1.84
N HIS A 286 19.53 -11.36 2.94
CA HIS A 286 20.32 -11.46 4.17
C HIS A 286 20.88 -12.87 4.32
N ARG A 287 22.07 -12.97 4.91
CA ARG A 287 22.70 -14.24 5.26
C ARG A 287 22.99 -14.29 6.75
N CYS A 288 22.74 -15.44 7.35
CA CYS A 288 22.93 -15.65 8.77
C CYS A 288 23.28 -17.11 9.07
N ASN A 289 23.76 -17.35 10.30
CA ASN A 289 23.97 -18.70 10.82
C ASN A 289 22.72 -19.22 11.54
N ALA A 290 22.75 -20.50 11.95
CA ALA A 290 21.62 -21.16 12.61
C ALA A 290 21.20 -20.48 13.94
N ILE A 291 22.15 -19.96 14.73
CA ILE A 291 21.86 -19.29 16.01
C ILE A 291 21.07 -17.99 15.77
N ILE A 292 21.51 -17.18 14.82
CA ILE A 292 20.82 -15.94 14.44
C ILE A 292 19.44 -16.25 13.85
N PHE A 293 19.35 -17.23 12.95
CA PHE A 293 18.07 -17.60 12.34
C PHE A 293 17.06 -18.14 13.36
N GLU A 294 17.52 -18.96 14.30
CA GLU A 294 16.70 -19.43 15.41
C GLU A 294 16.18 -18.28 16.26
N SER A 295 17.04 -17.30 16.59
CA SER A 295 16.62 -16.10 17.30
C SER A 295 15.57 -15.29 16.53
N ILE A 296 15.75 -15.11 15.21
CA ILE A 296 14.75 -14.44 14.34
C ILE A 296 13.38 -15.11 14.46
N LEU A 297 13.33 -16.44 14.45
CA LEU A 297 12.09 -17.22 14.54
C LEU A 297 11.41 -17.08 15.90
N LEU A 298 12.18 -17.19 16.99
CA LEU A 298 11.64 -17.16 18.35
C LEU A 298 11.19 -15.76 18.76
N HIS A 299 11.90 -14.70 18.35
CA HIS A 299 11.48 -13.32 18.57
C HIS A 299 10.33 -12.89 17.64
N GLY A 300 10.20 -13.52 16.48
CA GLY A 300 9.17 -13.18 15.48
C GLY A 300 9.54 -11.99 14.58
N HIS A 301 10.82 -11.63 14.50
CA HIS A 301 11.32 -10.55 13.66
C HIS A 301 12.83 -10.60 13.43
N VAL A 302 13.29 -10.06 12.31
CA VAL A 302 14.70 -9.72 12.06
C VAL A 302 15.03 -8.40 12.74
N MET A 303 16.21 -8.31 13.35
CA MET A 303 16.62 -7.20 14.21
C MET A 303 17.95 -6.61 13.75
N SER A 304 18.13 -5.31 13.90
CA SER A 304 19.44 -4.65 13.80
C SER A 304 20.33 -4.97 15.00
N ARG A 305 21.62 -4.62 14.91
CA ARG A 305 22.55 -4.81 16.03
C ARG A 305 22.19 -3.96 17.25
N GLU A 306 21.77 -2.70 17.04
CA GLU A 306 21.32 -1.81 18.13
C GLU A 306 20.12 -2.43 18.87
N TYR A 307 19.17 -3.00 18.14
CA TYR A 307 18.02 -3.67 18.75
C TYR A 307 18.44 -4.90 19.57
N MET A 308 19.36 -5.72 19.03
CA MET A 308 19.89 -6.88 19.76
C MET A 308 20.57 -6.47 21.08
N GLU A 309 21.36 -5.40 21.09
CA GLU A 309 22.01 -4.91 22.32
C GLU A 309 21.00 -4.50 23.40
N ARG A 310 19.82 -4.01 23.01
CA ARG A 310 18.75 -3.66 23.96
C ARG A 310 18.10 -4.87 24.61
N LEU A 311 18.25 -6.09 24.06
CA LEU A 311 17.77 -7.33 24.67
C LEU A 311 18.54 -7.71 25.96
N LYS A 312 19.62 -6.98 26.30
CA LYS A 312 20.25 -7.04 27.63
C LYS A 312 19.34 -6.50 28.75
N ASN A 313 18.33 -5.70 28.40
CA ASN A 313 17.42 -5.08 29.36
C ASN A 313 16.12 -5.91 29.51
N PRO A 314 15.82 -6.46 30.70
CA PRO A 314 14.60 -7.23 30.93
C PRO A 314 13.30 -6.50 30.58
N LYS A 315 13.19 -5.18 30.81
CA LYS A 315 11.99 -4.40 30.43
C LYS A 315 11.79 -4.39 28.92
N PHE A 316 12.89 -4.30 28.18
CA PHE A 316 12.84 -4.27 26.73
C PHE A 316 12.46 -5.65 26.17
N VAL A 317 12.99 -6.72 26.76
CA VAL A 317 12.59 -8.10 26.42
C VAL A 317 11.10 -8.31 26.73
N ALA A 318 10.61 -7.87 27.89
CA ALA A 318 9.20 -7.96 28.23
C ALA A 318 8.30 -7.19 27.26
N GLN A 319 8.73 -6.00 26.82
CA GLN A 319 8.05 -5.26 25.75
C GLN A 319 8.02 -6.05 24.44
N SER A 320 9.13 -6.70 24.05
CA SER A 320 9.21 -7.56 22.87
C SER A 320 8.23 -8.74 22.96
N VAL A 321 8.11 -9.38 24.13
CA VAL A 321 7.16 -10.48 24.39
C VAL A 321 5.73 -10.00 24.21
N LEU A 322 5.35 -8.88 24.83
CA LEU A 322 4.00 -8.32 24.72
C LEU A 322 3.64 -7.91 23.28
N GLN A 323 4.65 -7.59 22.45
CA GLN A 323 4.47 -7.28 21.03
C GLN A 323 4.41 -8.52 20.13
N HIS A 324 4.73 -9.72 20.64
CA HIS A 324 4.69 -10.96 19.86
C HIS A 324 3.27 -11.26 19.36
N SER A 325 3.16 -11.75 18.12
CA SER A 325 1.88 -11.90 17.40
C SER A 325 0.85 -12.79 18.13
N ARG A 326 1.30 -13.84 18.81
CA ARG A 326 0.44 -14.72 19.64
C ARG A 326 -0.07 -14.01 20.90
N ILE A 327 0.73 -13.14 21.51
CA ILE A 327 0.43 -12.48 22.78
C ILE A 327 -0.51 -11.30 22.56
N ARG A 328 -0.32 -10.55 21.47
CA ARG A 328 -1.23 -9.47 21.05
C ARG A 328 -2.67 -9.91 20.74
N ARG A 329 -2.91 -11.23 20.63
CA ARG A 329 -4.25 -11.81 20.42
C ARG A 329 -5.02 -12.04 21.72
N ILE A 330 -4.37 -11.94 22.88
CA ILE A 330 -5.03 -12.07 24.18
C ILE A 330 -5.98 -10.88 24.36
N GLU A 331 -7.29 -11.15 24.40
CA GLU A 331 -8.33 -10.11 24.37
C GLU A 331 -8.33 -9.25 25.63
N ALA A 332 -8.02 -9.84 26.79
CA ALA A 332 -7.98 -9.15 28.07
C ALA A 332 -7.08 -7.91 28.06
N PHE A 333 -5.94 -7.98 27.36
CA PHE A 333 -4.99 -6.86 27.25
C PHE A 333 -5.54 -5.68 26.46
N LYS A 334 -6.49 -5.92 25.54
CA LYS A 334 -7.13 -4.86 24.75
C LYS A 334 -8.25 -4.15 25.50
N GLN A 335 -8.84 -4.82 26.48
CA GLN A 335 -10.03 -4.34 27.19
C GLN A 335 -9.68 -3.65 28.52
N MET A 336 -8.59 -4.07 29.18
CA MET A 336 -8.24 -3.62 30.53
C MET A 336 -6.78 -3.19 30.62
N SER A 337 -6.53 -1.89 30.75
CA SER A 337 -5.17 -1.34 30.88
C SER A 337 -4.41 -1.86 32.11
N SER A 338 -5.12 -2.13 33.22
CA SER A 338 -4.55 -2.74 34.41
C SER A 338 -4.06 -4.17 34.17
N CYS A 339 -4.73 -4.93 33.31
CA CYS A 339 -4.36 -6.29 32.94
C CYS A 339 -3.07 -6.31 32.09
N GLU A 340 -2.95 -5.38 31.13
CA GLU A 340 -1.72 -5.24 30.34
C GLU A 340 -0.52 -4.87 31.24
N GLU A 341 -0.72 -4.00 32.23
CA GLU A 341 0.33 -3.60 33.16
C GLU A 341 0.72 -4.74 34.13
N ASP A 342 -0.25 -5.48 34.66
CA ASP A 342 0.02 -6.69 35.45
C ASP A 342 0.76 -7.75 34.61
N ALA A 343 0.40 -7.93 33.33
CA ALA A 343 1.11 -8.80 32.40
C ALA A 343 2.54 -8.34 32.12
N ARG A 344 2.75 -7.03 31.95
CA ARG A 344 4.10 -6.44 31.80
C ARG A 344 4.98 -6.75 33.00
N GLN A 345 4.46 -6.61 34.21
CA GLN A 345 5.19 -6.90 35.44
C GLN A 345 5.46 -8.40 35.62
N TYR A 346 4.47 -9.26 35.31
CA TYR A 346 4.62 -10.71 35.31
C TYR A 346 5.72 -11.19 34.36
N VAL A 347 5.65 -10.75 33.10
CA VAL A 347 6.64 -11.10 32.06
C VAL A 347 8.03 -10.57 32.44
N THR A 348 8.12 -9.34 32.93
CA THR A 348 9.40 -8.76 33.36
C THR A 348 10.04 -9.59 34.46
N ALA A 349 9.27 -9.99 35.47
CA ALA A 349 9.77 -10.82 36.57
C ALA A 349 10.23 -12.20 36.08
N LEU A 350 9.49 -12.85 35.17
CA LEU A 350 9.91 -14.11 34.54
C LEU A 350 11.24 -13.96 33.78
N VAL A 351 11.40 -12.89 32.99
CA VAL A 351 12.66 -12.62 32.28
C VAL A 351 13.81 -12.42 33.26
N CYS A 352 13.59 -11.66 34.34
CA CYS A 352 14.61 -11.45 35.37
C CYS A 352 15.05 -12.78 36.00
N VAL A 353 14.12 -13.65 36.38
CA VAL A 353 14.44 -14.98 36.92
C VAL A 353 15.29 -15.79 35.93
N GLU A 354 14.95 -15.80 34.65
CA GLU A 354 15.70 -16.54 33.64
C GLU A 354 17.10 -15.95 33.41
N PHE A 355 17.23 -14.61 33.42
CA PHE A 355 18.51 -13.93 33.25
C PHE A 355 19.45 -14.20 34.43
N GLU A 356 18.93 -14.13 35.67
CA GLU A 356 19.68 -14.44 36.89
C GLU A 356 20.12 -15.90 36.90
N LYS A 357 19.24 -16.86 36.56
CA LYS A 357 19.59 -18.30 36.47
C LYS A 357 20.75 -18.61 35.52
N ASN A 358 20.96 -17.77 34.50
CA ASN A 358 22.00 -17.95 33.49
C ASN A 358 23.19 -16.99 33.67
N ASN A 359 23.29 -16.27 34.79
CA ASN A 359 24.34 -15.28 35.06
C ASN A 359 24.53 -14.26 33.91
N PHE A 360 23.44 -13.82 33.28
CA PHE A 360 23.48 -12.91 32.13
C PHE A 360 23.56 -11.44 32.61
N VAL A 361 24.70 -10.77 32.38
CA VAL A 361 25.25 -9.67 33.22
C VAL A 361 24.77 -8.22 32.94
N SER A 362 24.43 -7.52 34.05
CA SER A 362 24.73 -6.15 34.57
C SER A 362 24.37 -4.85 33.81
N ALA A 363 23.28 -4.22 34.26
CA ALA A 363 23.24 -2.90 34.92
C ALA A 363 21.78 -2.69 35.34
N MET A 364 21.38 -3.19 36.51
CA MET A 364 20.02 -2.92 37.01
C MET A 364 19.93 -1.45 37.42
N PRO A 365 19.03 -0.62 36.84
CA PRO A 365 18.44 0.46 37.61
C PRO A 365 17.83 -0.18 38.88
N LYS A 366 18.09 0.41 40.05
CA LYS A 366 17.64 -0.09 41.35
C LYS A 366 16.17 -0.53 41.23
N ALA A 367 15.82 -1.75 41.66
CA ALA A 367 14.44 -2.24 41.60
C ALA A 367 13.42 -1.31 42.28
N ALA A 368 13.88 -0.43 43.17
CA ALA A 368 13.11 0.66 43.76
C ALA A 368 12.46 1.61 42.72
N ASP A 369 13.10 1.86 41.56
CA ASP A 369 12.54 2.73 40.51
C ASP A 369 11.37 2.07 39.74
N TRP A 370 11.06 0.79 40.00
CA TRP A 370 10.23 -0.07 39.15
C TRP A 370 8.85 -0.38 39.74
N LEU A 371 8.67 -0.21 41.06
CA LEU A 371 7.50 -0.68 41.79
C LEU A 371 6.58 0.42 42.33
N ASN A 372 6.88 1.70 42.11
CA ASN A 372 6.22 2.82 42.82
C ASN A 372 6.12 2.54 44.35
N SER A 373 7.10 1.82 44.90
CA SER A 373 7.15 1.50 46.32
C SER A 373 8.23 2.35 46.98
N ASP A 374 7.83 3.14 47.98
CA ASP A 374 8.73 3.96 48.82
C ASP A 374 9.75 3.15 49.64
N THR A 375 9.82 1.83 49.45
CA THR A 375 10.66 0.93 50.23
C THR A 375 11.57 0.06 49.36
N THR A 376 12.81 -0.01 49.85
CA THR A 376 13.78 -1.12 49.82
C THR A 376 14.77 -1.25 48.65
N THR A 377 16.04 -1.21 49.05
CA THR A 377 17.24 -1.72 48.37
C THR A 377 17.06 -3.18 47.92
N LEU A 378 17.51 -3.48 46.70
CA LEU A 378 17.63 -4.85 46.18
C LEU A 378 18.42 -5.75 47.17
N PRO A 379 18.01 -7.01 47.37
CA PRO A 379 18.81 -8.00 48.11
C PRO A 379 20.21 -8.14 47.50
N LYS A 380 21.21 -8.43 48.33
CA LYS A 380 22.62 -8.55 47.90
C LYS A 380 22.98 -9.95 47.37
N ASP A 381 22.20 -10.97 47.71
CA ASP A 381 22.41 -12.36 47.31
C ASP A 381 21.51 -12.72 46.11
N GLN A 382 22.03 -13.49 45.16
CA GLN A 382 21.34 -13.95 43.97
C GLN A 382 20.11 -14.83 44.30
N THR A 383 20.21 -15.67 45.33
CA THR A 383 19.09 -16.52 45.76
C THR A 383 17.94 -15.68 46.33
N ASP A 384 18.25 -14.62 47.06
CA ASP A 384 17.25 -13.70 47.61
C ASP A 384 16.59 -12.84 46.50
N ILE A 385 17.32 -12.52 45.43
CA ILE A 385 16.81 -11.81 44.26
C ILE A 385 15.82 -12.68 43.47
N ILE A 386 16.13 -13.97 43.26
CA ILE A 386 15.22 -14.91 42.57
C ILE A 386 13.93 -15.07 43.38
N ALA A 387 14.02 -15.29 44.69
CA ALA A 387 12.86 -15.43 45.56
C ALA A 387 11.95 -14.18 45.53
N PHE A 388 12.55 -12.98 45.50
CA PHE A 388 11.82 -11.72 45.35
C PHE A 388 11.01 -11.66 44.04
N TYR A 389 11.61 -12.06 42.90
CA TYR A 389 10.87 -12.09 41.63
C TYR A 389 9.81 -13.19 41.59
N GLU A 390 10.05 -14.34 42.22
CA GLU A 390 9.06 -15.41 42.35
C GLU A 390 7.82 -14.96 43.13
N GLU A 391 7.96 -14.13 44.16
CA GLU A 391 6.83 -13.52 44.86
C GLU A 391 5.99 -12.62 43.92
N ILE A 392 6.66 -11.81 43.10
CA ILE A 392 5.99 -10.96 42.10
C ILE A 392 5.25 -11.81 41.08
N ILE A 393 5.90 -12.86 40.55
CA ILE A 393 5.31 -13.81 39.59
C ILE A 393 4.02 -14.37 40.17
N ASN A 394 4.08 -14.95 41.38
CA ASN A 394 2.91 -15.54 42.05
C ASN A 394 1.78 -14.52 42.24
N LYS A 395 2.11 -13.32 42.73
CA LYS A 395 1.13 -12.24 42.97
C LYS A 395 0.44 -11.79 41.67
N LYS A 396 1.19 -11.66 40.58
CA LYS A 396 0.66 -11.22 39.28
C LYS A 396 -0.07 -12.33 38.55
N GLU A 397 0.38 -13.57 38.66
CA GLU A 397 -0.29 -14.74 38.09
C GLU A 397 -1.70 -14.91 38.66
N ILE A 398 -1.87 -14.75 39.97
CA ILE A 398 -3.19 -14.79 40.63
C ILE A 398 -4.12 -13.71 40.05
N ARG A 399 -3.62 -12.49 39.84
CA ARG A 399 -4.41 -11.39 39.26
C ARG A 399 -4.78 -11.64 37.80
N LEU A 400 -3.82 -12.12 37.01
CA LEU A 400 -4.03 -12.39 35.58
C LEU A 400 -4.96 -13.58 35.35
N SER A 401 -4.88 -14.61 36.20
CA SER A 401 -5.73 -15.81 36.10
C SER A 401 -7.23 -15.52 36.24
N GLY A 402 -7.60 -14.37 36.82
CA GLY A 402 -8.99 -13.91 36.88
C GLY A 402 -9.52 -13.31 35.57
N ALA A 403 -8.65 -12.94 34.63
CA ALA A 403 -9.01 -12.22 33.39
C ALA A 403 -8.47 -12.87 32.11
N VAL A 404 -7.43 -13.69 32.20
CA VAL A 404 -6.75 -14.35 31.07
C VAL A 404 -7.02 -15.85 31.11
N SER A 405 -7.34 -16.45 29.96
CA SER A 405 -7.62 -17.89 29.89
C SER A 405 -6.38 -18.72 30.27
N PRO A 406 -6.53 -19.94 30.83
CA PRO A 406 -5.38 -20.81 31.14
C PRO A 406 -4.49 -21.09 29.92
N GLN A 407 -5.08 -21.19 28.73
CA GLN A 407 -4.35 -21.38 27.47
C GLN A 407 -3.52 -20.14 27.11
N ASP A 408 -4.05 -18.94 27.31
CA ASP A 408 -3.35 -17.68 27.05
C ASP A 408 -2.28 -17.40 28.11
N MET A 409 -2.53 -17.73 29.38
CA MET A 409 -1.53 -17.67 30.45
C MET A 409 -0.34 -18.57 30.14
N LYS A 410 -0.61 -19.83 29.76
CA LYS A 410 0.44 -20.74 29.32
C LYS A 410 1.20 -20.20 28.11
N ALA A 411 0.50 -19.66 27.11
CA ALA A 411 1.15 -19.06 25.94
C ALA A 411 2.03 -17.85 26.30
N LEU A 412 1.60 -17.02 27.26
CA LEU A 412 2.38 -15.90 27.79
C LEU A 412 3.65 -16.38 28.47
N GLN A 413 3.55 -17.37 29.36
CA GLN A 413 4.69 -17.96 30.05
C GLN A 413 5.67 -18.62 29.07
N ASP A 414 5.18 -19.53 28.22
CA ASP A 414 6.00 -20.26 27.24
C ASP A 414 6.75 -19.27 26.34
N LYS A 415 6.06 -18.25 25.79
CA LYS A 415 6.71 -17.25 24.93
C LYS A 415 7.69 -16.34 25.67
N THR A 416 7.43 -16.06 26.95
CA THR A 416 8.38 -15.31 27.77
C THR A 416 9.69 -16.08 27.92
N MET A 417 9.61 -17.38 28.22
CA MET A 417 10.79 -18.24 28.37
C MET A 417 11.53 -18.41 27.04
N ASP A 418 10.81 -18.65 25.93
CA ASP A 418 11.40 -18.77 24.59
C ASP A 418 12.23 -17.53 24.23
N ILE A 419 11.63 -16.34 24.38
CA ILE A 419 12.26 -15.07 24.00
C ILE A 419 13.40 -14.71 24.95
N ALA A 420 13.28 -14.96 26.26
CA ALA A 420 14.35 -14.74 27.22
C ALA A 420 15.57 -15.62 26.91
N ARG A 421 15.35 -16.93 26.72
CA ARG A 421 16.42 -17.88 26.36
C ARG A 421 17.05 -17.56 25.01
N ALA A 422 16.25 -17.19 24.02
CA ALA A 422 16.74 -16.75 22.72
C ALA A 422 17.62 -15.49 22.84
N SER A 423 17.24 -14.54 23.70
CA SER A 423 18.01 -13.32 23.97
C SER A 423 19.38 -13.64 24.59
N ILE A 424 19.41 -14.52 25.59
CA ILE A 424 20.65 -14.97 26.26
C ILE A 424 21.55 -15.67 25.24
N LYS A 425 21.01 -16.64 24.49
CA LYS A 425 21.75 -17.39 23.46
C LYS A 425 22.33 -16.48 22.38
N LEU A 426 21.54 -15.50 21.93
CA LEU A 426 21.96 -14.54 20.91
C LEU A 426 23.14 -13.68 21.39
N LEU A 427 23.08 -13.17 22.61
CA LEU A 427 24.03 -12.20 23.14
C LEU A 427 25.29 -12.82 23.78
N THR A 428 25.22 -14.09 24.18
CA THR A 428 26.39 -14.86 24.65
C THR A 428 27.14 -15.56 23.51
N SER A 429 26.52 -15.65 22.31
CA SER A 429 27.19 -16.16 21.12
C SER A 429 28.06 -15.06 20.48
N PRO A 430 29.32 -15.33 20.10
CA PRO A 430 30.20 -14.37 19.41
C PRO A 430 29.77 -14.08 17.94
N SER A 431 28.55 -14.47 17.55
CA SER A 431 28.04 -14.34 16.19
C SER A 431 27.30 -13.01 15.96
N GLY A 432 27.50 -12.42 14.79
CA GLY A 432 26.78 -11.23 14.33
C GLY A 432 27.72 -10.11 13.87
N ILE A 433 27.19 -9.19 13.07
CA ILE A 433 27.90 -7.98 12.62
C ILE A 433 27.87 -6.97 13.79
N GLY A 434 29.02 -6.37 14.10
CA GLY A 434 29.18 -5.46 15.23
C GLY A 434 30.48 -4.67 15.15
N PHE A 435 30.87 -4.28 13.94
CA PHE A 435 32.13 -3.56 13.73
C PHE A 435 31.98 -2.13 14.28
N ALA A 436 33.02 -1.59 14.90
CA ALA A 436 32.93 -0.27 15.54
C ALA A 436 32.55 0.85 14.56
N SER A 437 32.88 0.69 13.28
CA SER A 437 32.51 1.62 12.20
C SER A 437 31.00 1.70 12.00
N ASP A 438 30.25 0.62 12.26
CA ASP A 438 28.81 0.59 12.01
C ASP A 438 28.07 1.60 12.90
N LYS A 439 28.51 1.74 14.15
CA LYS A 439 28.00 2.77 15.06
C LYS A 439 28.28 4.19 14.58
N THR A 440 29.43 4.39 13.95
CA THR A 440 29.83 5.71 13.41
C THR A 440 28.99 6.08 12.17
N LEU A 441 28.65 5.08 11.35
CA LEU A 441 27.83 5.24 10.14
C LEU A 441 26.32 5.15 10.42
N GLY A 442 25.93 4.75 11.63
CA GLY A 442 24.54 4.46 12.02
C GLY A 442 23.95 3.21 11.36
N THR A 443 24.78 2.36 10.73
CA THR A 443 24.34 1.12 10.07
C THR A 443 24.01 0.03 11.08
N ASP A 444 24.50 0.14 12.32
CA ASP A 444 24.14 -0.76 13.43
C ASP A 444 22.66 -0.67 13.82
N LYS A 445 22.00 0.43 13.46
CA LYS A 445 20.55 0.67 13.66
C LYS A 445 19.68 0.05 12.58
N LEU A 446 20.26 -0.50 11.53
CA LEU A 446 19.57 -1.02 10.36
C LEU A 446 19.85 -2.52 10.20
N VAL A 447 18.94 -3.25 9.58
CA VAL A 447 19.17 -4.64 9.21
C VAL A 447 19.97 -4.67 7.91
N PHE A 448 21.16 -5.25 7.94
CA PHE A 448 22.04 -5.39 6.77
C PHE A 448 21.52 -6.46 5.79
N SER A 449 21.59 -6.16 4.50
CA SER A 449 21.34 -7.11 3.42
C SER A 449 22.08 -6.68 2.14
N VAL A 450 22.16 -7.57 1.16
CA VAL A 450 22.60 -7.24 -0.21
C VAL A 450 21.39 -7.16 -1.12
N LEU A 451 21.33 -6.16 -1.99
CA LEU A 451 20.27 -6.07 -3.00
C LEU A 451 20.60 -7.01 -4.17
N GLY A 452 20.12 -8.25 -4.09
CA GLY A 452 20.33 -9.30 -5.09
C GLY A 452 21.21 -10.44 -4.59
N PRO A 453 21.73 -11.29 -5.51
CA PRO A 453 22.53 -12.45 -5.17
C PRO A 453 23.64 -12.13 -4.16
N HIS A 454 23.57 -12.73 -2.97
CA HIS A 454 24.50 -12.48 -1.87
C HIS A 454 25.57 -13.58 -1.80
N GLN A 455 26.80 -13.24 -2.20
CA GLN A 455 27.94 -14.15 -2.29
C GLN A 455 28.74 -14.29 -0.97
N GLY A 456 28.45 -13.46 0.03
CA GLY A 456 29.18 -13.36 1.30
C GLY A 456 28.90 -14.53 2.23
N HIS A 457 29.44 -15.70 1.88
CA HIS A 457 29.25 -16.95 2.63
C HIS A 457 29.68 -16.85 4.09
N TYR A 458 30.64 -15.99 4.38
CA TYR A 458 31.14 -15.70 5.72
C TYR A 458 30.10 -15.10 6.70
N TYR A 459 28.92 -14.67 6.23
CA TYR A 459 27.80 -14.30 7.10
C TYR A 459 26.93 -15.50 7.53
N GLY A 460 27.09 -16.65 6.86
CA GLY A 460 26.39 -17.89 7.15
C GLY A 460 25.67 -18.48 5.93
N ASP A 461 25.24 -19.72 6.11
CA ASP A 461 24.67 -20.55 5.04
C ASP A 461 23.14 -20.54 4.99
N ILE A 462 22.47 -19.81 5.89
CA ILE A 462 21.02 -19.59 5.80
C ILE A 462 20.77 -18.30 5.03
N ILE A 463 20.07 -18.40 3.91
CA ILE A 463 19.78 -17.28 3.01
C ILE A 463 18.33 -16.88 3.22
N VAL A 464 18.11 -15.67 3.72
CA VAL A 464 16.80 -15.07 3.96
C VAL A 464 16.53 -14.03 2.87
N ILE A 465 15.47 -14.22 2.10
CA ILE A 465 15.06 -13.31 1.03
C ILE A 465 13.87 -12.52 1.51
N PHE A 466 13.97 -11.20 1.45
CA PHE A 466 12.88 -10.31 1.81
C PHE A 466 11.97 -10.02 0.61
N LYS A 467 10.69 -9.76 0.89
CA LYS A 467 9.77 -9.12 -0.06
C LYS A 467 10.35 -7.77 -0.45
N ARG A 468 10.21 -7.41 -1.72
CA ARG A 468 10.77 -6.16 -2.24
C ARG A 468 10.19 -4.91 -1.55
N ASP A 469 8.95 -5.00 -1.09
CA ASP A 469 8.20 -3.98 -0.36
C ASP A 469 9.00 -3.27 0.73
N ILE A 470 9.88 -4.00 1.44
CA ILE A 470 10.63 -3.44 2.56
C ILE A 470 11.62 -2.34 2.12
N LEU A 471 12.07 -2.34 0.85
CA LEU A 471 12.94 -1.28 0.29
C LEU A 471 12.21 0.06 0.11
N HIS A 472 10.89 0.03 0.14
CA HIS A 472 10.02 1.19 -0.02
C HIS A 472 9.55 1.75 1.35
N HIS A 473 10.03 1.16 2.45
CA HIS A 473 9.82 1.70 3.80
C HIS A 473 10.68 2.95 4.02
N PRO A 474 10.20 3.99 4.73
CA PRO A 474 10.94 5.25 4.94
C PRO A 474 12.31 5.15 5.60
N ASP A 475 12.53 4.12 6.42
CA ASP A 475 13.84 3.84 7.07
C ASP A 475 14.73 2.90 6.25
N ALA A 476 14.33 2.54 5.03
CA ALA A 476 15.14 1.73 4.15
C ALA A 476 15.97 2.61 3.22
N ASN A 477 17.23 2.27 3.03
CA ASN A 477 18.11 2.93 2.08
C ASN A 477 19.09 1.95 1.44
N LEU A 478 19.77 2.42 0.40
CA LEU A 478 20.69 1.66 -0.43
C LEU A 478 22.00 2.42 -0.56
N SER A 479 23.10 1.69 -0.64
CA SER A 479 24.42 2.22 -1.00
C SER A 479 25.11 1.29 -2.00
N MET A 480 25.90 1.84 -2.92
CA MET A 480 26.44 1.06 -4.06
C MET A 480 27.50 0.02 -3.69
N GLN A 481 27.96 0.04 -2.44
CA GLN A 481 28.97 -0.82 -1.82
C GLN A 481 28.80 -0.69 -0.30
N ALA A 482 29.46 -1.56 0.47
CA ALA A 482 29.36 -1.51 1.92
C ALA A 482 29.74 -0.14 2.50
N ALA A 483 28.94 0.38 3.45
CA ALA A 483 29.12 1.69 4.05
C ALA A 483 30.51 1.86 4.70
N THR A 484 31.05 0.78 5.26
CA THR A 484 32.39 0.73 5.88
C THR A 484 33.53 1.03 4.90
N THR A 485 33.29 0.91 3.58
CA THR A 485 34.27 1.29 2.55
C THR A 485 34.55 2.79 2.49
N TYR A 486 33.61 3.64 2.95
CA TYR A 486 33.82 5.09 3.00
C TYR A 486 34.85 5.45 4.07
N LEU A 487 34.73 4.87 5.27
CA LEU A 487 35.67 5.13 6.37
C LEU A 487 37.08 4.60 6.06
N SER A 488 37.18 3.42 5.44
CA SER A 488 38.47 2.83 5.02
C SER A 488 39.11 3.48 3.79
N GLY A 489 38.41 4.40 3.11
CA GLY A 489 38.89 5.03 1.87
C GLY A 489 38.76 4.16 0.62
N ASN A 490 38.41 2.88 0.77
CA ASN A 490 38.23 1.96 -0.36
C ASN A 490 37.13 2.42 -1.32
N ALA A 491 36.12 3.15 -0.82
CA ALA A 491 35.07 3.70 -1.63
C ALA A 491 35.58 4.54 -2.81
N TYR A 492 36.56 5.40 -2.54
CA TYR A 492 37.13 6.34 -3.51
C TYR A 492 38.06 5.66 -4.51
N LYS A 493 38.70 4.56 -4.10
CA LYS A 493 39.52 3.71 -4.98
C LYS A 493 38.66 2.90 -5.95
N LEU A 494 37.56 2.34 -5.46
CA LEU A 494 36.67 1.48 -6.25
C LEU A 494 35.69 2.28 -7.12
N ARG A 495 35.36 3.50 -6.70
CA ARG A 495 34.44 4.42 -7.40
C ARG A 495 35.14 5.78 -7.61
N PRO A 496 36.02 5.88 -8.62
CA PRO A 496 36.83 7.09 -8.82
C PRO A 496 36.02 8.36 -9.11
N TRP A 497 34.78 8.22 -9.60
CA TRP A 497 33.83 9.32 -9.77
C TRP A 497 33.30 9.93 -8.46
N LEU A 498 33.60 9.33 -7.30
CA LEU A 498 33.38 9.98 -6.00
C LEU A 498 34.37 11.14 -5.74
N GLY A 499 35.43 11.24 -6.54
CA GLY A 499 36.44 12.28 -6.41
C GLY A 499 37.45 11.98 -5.29
N VAL A 500 38.03 13.06 -4.75
CA VAL A 500 39.05 12.99 -3.71
C VAL A 500 38.45 12.53 -2.39
N GLU A 501 39.15 11.62 -1.70
CA GLU A 501 38.78 11.15 -0.37
C GLU A 501 38.76 12.32 0.65
N PRO A 502 37.66 12.53 1.39
CA PRO A 502 37.60 13.53 2.45
C PRO A 502 38.59 13.24 3.57
N GLY A 503 39.09 14.31 4.20
CA GLY A 503 40.21 14.22 5.14
C GLY A 503 39.84 13.63 6.51
N THR A 504 38.61 13.84 6.99
CA THR A 504 38.18 13.41 8.33
C THR A 504 37.12 12.30 8.29
N PRO A 505 37.00 11.46 9.35
CA PRO A 505 35.91 10.48 9.46
C PRO A 505 34.50 11.10 9.39
N ALA A 506 34.31 12.30 9.95
CA ALA A 506 33.01 12.98 9.93
C ALA A 506 32.59 13.39 8.51
N GLU A 507 33.51 13.97 7.73
CA GLU A 507 33.24 14.32 6.32
C GLU A 507 33.01 13.07 5.46
N LYS A 508 33.68 11.95 5.76
CA LYS A 508 33.43 10.66 5.09
C LYS A 508 32.03 10.13 5.39
N VAL A 509 31.54 10.28 6.62
CA VAL A 509 30.17 9.91 7.02
C VAL A 509 29.16 10.82 6.33
N GLU A 510 29.40 12.13 6.29
CA GLU A 510 28.55 13.08 5.56
C GLU A 510 28.48 12.72 4.07
N HIS A 511 29.61 12.42 3.44
CA HIS A 511 29.64 11.99 2.04
C HIS A 511 28.93 10.65 1.82
N TYR A 512 29.03 9.70 2.76
CA TYR A 512 28.22 8.48 2.74
C TYR A 512 26.72 8.82 2.72
N HIS A 513 26.24 9.67 3.62
CA HIS A 513 24.83 10.10 3.63
C HIS A 513 24.41 10.82 2.35
N ALA A 514 25.29 11.63 1.74
CA ALA A 514 25.06 12.33 0.47
C ALA A 514 25.08 11.41 -0.77
N THR A 515 25.33 10.11 -0.61
CA THR A 515 25.33 9.14 -1.72
C THR A 515 24.30 8.03 -1.55
N LYS A 516 23.57 7.99 -0.43
CA LYS A 516 22.50 7.02 -0.19
C LYS A 516 21.36 7.18 -1.20
N LEU A 517 20.77 6.06 -1.59
CA LEU A 517 19.61 5.98 -2.47
C LEU A 517 18.43 5.36 -1.71
N HIS A 518 17.20 5.53 -2.21
CA HIS A 518 16.01 4.92 -1.64
C HIS A 518 15.04 4.53 -2.76
N ALA A 519 14.54 3.28 -2.73
CA ALA A 519 13.70 2.72 -3.79
C ALA A 519 12.32 3.41 -3.97
N ALA A 520 11.88 4.19 -2.98
CA ALA A 520 10.64 4.96 -3.06
C ALA A 520 10.78 6.24 -3.89
N ILE A 521 12.00 6.70 -4.15
CA ILE A 521 12.26 7.95 -4.85
C ILE A 521 12.31 7.68 -6.35
N PRO A 522 11.48 8.34 -7.17
CA PRO A 522 11.54 8.17 -8.62
C PRO A 522 12.95 8.39 -9.15
N GLY A 523 13.41 7.51 -10.05
CA GLY A 523 14.70 7.65 -10.70
C GLY A 523 15.87 6.94 -10.03
N TYR A 524 15.70 6.37 -8.82
CA TYR A 524 16.77 5.64 -8.11
C TYR A 524 17.40 4.53 -8.95
N GLU A 525 16.61 3.86 -9.80
CA GLU A 525 17.07 2.76 -10.64
C GLU A 525 18.09 3.21 -11.70
N TYR A 526 18.04 4.47 -12.14
CA TYR A 526 18.99 5.02 -13.11
C TYR A 526 20.35 5.26 -12.46
N ALA A 527 20.36 5.78 -11.22
CA ALA A 527 21.59 5.97 -10.45
C ALA A 527 22.27 4.63 -10.16
N ILE A 528 21.50 3.62 -9.72
CA ILE A 528 22.03 2.25 -9.51
C ILE A 528 22.55 1.67 -10.82
N ALA A 529 21.79 1.78 -11.91
CA ALA A 529 22.19 1.24 -13.20
C ALA A 529 23.50 1.86 -13.72
N ALA A 530 23.62 3.20 -13.70
CA ALA A 530 24.82 3.90 -14.14
C ALA A 530 26.05 3.47 -13.33
N GLU A 531 25.93 3.41 -12.02
CA GLU A 531 27.00 2.94 -11.13
C GLU A 531 27.40 1.49 -11.41
N LEU A 532 26.43 0.58 -11.57
CA LEU A 532 26.72 -0.83 -11.88
C LEU A 532 27.39 -1.01 -13.24
N MET A 533 26.94 -0.25 -14.25
CA MET A 533 27.55 -0.26 -15.58
C MET A 533 28.99 0.25 -15.52
N ALA A 534 29.23 1.36 -14.82
CA ALA A 534 30.58 1.91 -14.66
C ALA A 534 31.51 0.99 -13.86
N LEU A 535 31.03 0.39 -12.77
CA LEU A 535 31.77 -0.61 -11.99
C LEU A 535 32.11 -1.86 -12.82
N THR A 536 31.23 -2.25 -13.75
CA THR A 536 31.44 -3.37 -14.67
C THR A 536 32.47 -3.01 -15.74
N SER A 537 32.39 -1.79 -16.29
CA SER A 537 33.40 -1.25 -17.22
C SER A 537 34.79 -1.23 -16.60
N LEU A 538 34.92 -0.76 -15.35
CA LEU A 538 36.21 -0.74 -14.63
C LEU A 538 36.74 -2.16 -14.38
N LYS A 539 35.88 -3.09 -13.93
CA LYS A 539 36.30 -4.45 -13.61
C LYS A 539 36.87 -5.21 -14.82
N TYR A 540 36.35 -4.91 -16.02
CA TYR A 540 36.74 -5.57 -17.27
C TYR A 540 37.55 -4.66 -18.20
N GLU A 541 37.99 -3.49 -17.73
CA GLU A 541 38.79 -2.52 -18.48
C GLU A 541 38.19 -2.12 -19.84
N LEU A 542 36.87 -2.01 -19.92
CA LEU A 542 36.14 -1.81 -21.19
C LEU A 542 36.10 -0.35 -21.64
N ASN A 543 36.26 0.60 -20.72
CA ASN A 543 36.13 2.04 -20.98
C ASN A 543 34.84 2.40 -21.75
N SER A 544 33.71 1.81 -21.35
CA SER A 544 32.45 1.88 -22.08
C SER A 544 31.26 1.89 -21.12
N MET A 545 30.28 2.75 -21.40
CA MET A 545 28.96 2.69 -20.77
C MET A 545 28.00 1.75 -21.52
N ASP A 546 28.38 1.24 -22.69
CA ASP A 546 27.63 0.21 -23.44
C ASP A 546 27.85 -1.17 -22.78
N ILE A 547 27.13 -1.40 -21.68
CA ILE A 547 27.22 -2.59 -20.83
C ILE A 547 25.86 -3.30 -20.80
N SER A 548 25.87 -4.60 -21.05
CA SER A 548 24.67 -5.44 -20.99
C SER A 548 24.34 -5.93 -19.57
N LEU A 549 23.07 -6.27 -19.33
CA LEU A 549 22.66 -6.92 -18.07
C LEU A 549 23.46 -8.20 -17.78
N LYS A 550 23.76 -9.00 -18.83
CA LYS A 550 24.58 -10.21 -18.67
C LYS A 550 25.95 -9.90 -18.09
N GLN A 551 26.65 -8.87 -18.60
CA GLN A 551 27.96 -8.49 -18.08
C GLN A 551 27.89 -7.99 -16.63
N ILE A 552 26.83 -7.28 -16.25
CA ILE A 552 26.60 -6.87 -14.86
C ILE A 552 26.44 -8.09 -13.95
N LEU A 553 25.64 -9.08 -14.37
CA LEU A 553 25.42 -10.31 -13.60
C LEU A 553 26.69 -11.18 -13.53
N ASP A 554 27.44 -11.29 -14.63
CA ASP A 554 28.73 -11.98 -14.67
C ASP A 554 29.70 -11.32 -13.68
N ARG A 555 29.83 -9.98 -13.69
CA ARG A 555 30.62 -9.24 -12.69
C ARG A 555 30.14 -9.58 -11.28
N TRP A 556 28.83 -9.47 -11.03
CA TRP A 556 28.23 -9.64 -9.70
C TRP A 556 28.59 -10.99 -9.06
N THR A 557 28.67 -12.07 -9.83
CA THR A 557 29.02 -13.40 -9.33
C THR A 557 30.51 -13.61 -9.05
N THR A 558 31.35 -12.64 -9.41
CA THR A 558 32.82 -12.71 -9.27
C THR A 558 33.38 -11.73 -8.24
N VAL A 559 32.55 -10.87 -7.65
CA VAL A 559 32.96 -9.86 -6.68
C VAL A 559 32.43 -10.17 -5.28
N ASP A 560 33.17 -9.75 -4.27
CA ASP A 560 32.75 -9.86 -2.88
C ASP A 560 31.47 -9.05 -2.62
N SER A 561 30.67 -9.46 -1.64
CA SER A 561 29.40 -8.79 -1.32
C SER A 561 29.56 -7.37 -0.78
N HIS A 562 30.74 -6.98 -0.30
CA HIS A 562 30.99 -5.57 0.03
C HIS A 562 31.15 -4.67 -1.21
N GLN A 563 31.32 -5.24 -2.41
CA GLN A 563 31.48 -4.52 -3.69
C GLN A 563 30.21 -4.54 -4.56
N THR A 564 29.10 -4.94 -3.96
CA THR A 564 27.76 -4.93 -4.55
C THR A 564 26.85 -3.99 -3.76
N VAL A 565 25.61 -3.81 -4.22
CA VAL A 565 24.67 -2.89 -3.59
C VAL A 565 24.28 -3.40 -2.20
N GLU A 566 24.64 -2.64 -1.17
CA GLU A 566 24.26 -2.87 0.22
C GLU A 566 22.90 -2.22 0.47
N ALA A 567 21.97 -2.99 1.02
CA ALA A 567 20.64 -2.57 1.39
C ALA A 567 20.52 -2.53 2.92
N HIS A 568 20.23 -1.34 3.44
CA HIS A 568 19.95 -1.09 4.84
C HIS A 568 18.44 -1.07 5.03
N LEU A 569 17.93 -2.05 5.76
CA LEU A 569 16.52 -2.25 5.99
C LEU A 569 16.12 -1.74 7.39
N PRO A 570 14.82 -1.53 7.65
CA PRO A 570 14.35 -0.98 8.94
C PRO A 570 14.88 -1.78 10.14
N GLN A 571 15.01 -1.09 11.28
CA GLN A 571 15.60 -1.65 12.51
C GLN A 571 14.98 -2.98 12.95
N LEU A 572 13.69 -3.16 12.68
CA LEU A 572 12.90 -4.33 13.05
C LEU A 572 11.99 -4.75 11.90
N ILE A 573 12.12 -5.99 11.44
CA ILE A 573 11.40 -6.52 10.26
C ILE A 573 10.59 -7.75 10.66
N PRO A 574 9.25 -7.69 10.63
CA PRO A 574 8.38 -8.84 10.90
C PRO A 574 8.61 -10.01 9.93
N LEU A 575 8.38 -11.25 10.37
CA LEU A 575 8.57 -12.45 9.54
C LEU A 575 7.71 -12.45 8.27
N GLU A 576 6.60 -11.71 8.23
CA GLU A 576 5.73 -11.57 7.06
C GLU A 576 6.40 -10.85 5.87
N TYR A 577 7.51 -10.15 6.12
CA TYR A 577 8.36 -9.58 5.06
C TYR A 577 9.40 -10.54 4.52
N ILE A 578 9.61 -11.72 5.12
CA ILE A 578 10.46 -12.75 4.53
C ILE A 578 9.66 -13.41 3.41
N ASP A 579 10.14 -13.31 2.18
CA ASP A 579 9.55 -13.93 0.99
C ASP A 579 9.89 -15.41 0.92
N HIS A 580 11.16 -15.77 1.14
CA HIS A 580 11.64 -17.16 1.07
C HIS A 580 12.90 -17.38 1.91
N VAL A 581 13.12 -18.61 2.36
CA VAL A 581 14.36 -19.03 3.04
C VAL A 581 15.00 -20.21 2.32
N TYR A 582 16.30 -20.16 2.05
CA TYR A 582 17.09 -21.33 1.67
C TYR A 582 17.98 -21.73 2.83
N MET A 583 18.05 -23.03 3.14
CA MET A 583 18.96 -23.53 4.16
C MET A 583 19.40 -24.98 3.90
N PRO A 584 20.63 -25.37 4.29
CA PRO A 584 21.09 -26.75 4.28
C PRO A 584 20.32 -27.63 5.28
N LYS A 585 20.15 -28.92 4.95
CA LYS A 585 19.43 -29.90 5.77
C LYS A 585 20.00 -30.06 7.18
N ASN A 586 21.31 -30.18 7.28
CA ASN A 586 21.97 -30.35 8.59
C ASN A 586 21.78 -29.12 9.50
N LEU A 587 21.68 -27.91 8.94
CA LEU A 587 21.36 -26.71 9.73
C LEU A 587 19.89 -26.71 10.14
N PHE A 588 18.97 -27.14 9.28
CA PHE A 588 17.55 -27.27 9.63
C PHE A 588 17.34 -28.27 10.76
N ASP A 589 18.00 -29.43 10.67
CA ASP A 589 17.92 -30.48 11.68
C ASP A 589 18.57 -30.07 13.02
N SER A 590 19.50 -29.11 13.00
CA SER A 590 20.13 -28.55 14.21
C SER A 590 19.28 -27.54 14.99
N LEU A 591 18.19 -27.02 14.39
CA LEU A 591 17.30 -26.08 15.05
C LEU A 591 16.49 -26.77 16.16
N SER A 592 16.16 -26.02 17.21
CA SER A 592 15.25 -26.51 18.25
C SER A 592 13.89 -26.93 17.69
N THR A 593 13.18 -27.77 18.45
CA THR A 593 11.82 -28.20 18.12
C THR A 593 10.89 -27.00 17.93
N ASP A 594 10.98 -26.00 18.80
CA ASP A 594 10.14 -24.80 18.74
C ASP A 594 10.43 -23.96 17.50
N ALA A 595 11.69 -23.82 17.11
CA ALA A 595 12.07 -23.14 15.88
C ALA A 595 11.57 -23.87 14.62
N ARG A 596 11.66 -25.20 14.57
CA ARG A 596 11.11 -25.99 13.45
C ARG A 596 9.58 -25.92 13.36
N GLN A 597 8.90 -25.86 14.51
CA GLN A 597 7.46 -25.61 14.56
C GLN A 597 7.12 -24.20 14.06
N ALA A 598 7.89 -23.18 14.48
CA ALA A 598 7.71 -21.80 14.01
C ALA A 598 7.90 -21.67 12.49
N ILE A 599 8.91 -22.33 11.91
CA ILE A 599 9.11 -22.40 10.45
C ILE A 599 7.88 -22.95 9.75
N SER A 600 7.36 -24.08 10.23
CA SER A 600 6.21 -24.75 9.64
C SER A 600 4.96 -23.88 9.68
N ALA A 601 4.77 -23.13 10.77
CA ALA A 601 3.65 -22.22 10.95
C ALA A 601 3.76 -20.96 10.07
N VAL A 602 4.94 -20.34 10.00
CA VAL A 602 5.13 -19.02 9.38
C VAL A 602 5.45 -19.10 7.89
N PHE A 603 6.39 -19.96 7.50
CA PHE A 603 6.89 -19.99 6.13
C PHE A 603 6.11 -20.96 5.24
N ARG A 604 5.54 -22.03 5.80
CA ARG A 604 4.81 -23.06 5.02
C ARG A 604 5.68 -23.54 3.84
N LYS A 605 5.27 -23.27 2.59
CA LYS A 605 6.00 -23.61 1.35
C LYS A 605 7.13 -22.63 0.99
N ARG A 606 7.34 -21.56 1.76
CA ARG A 606 8.34 -20.48 1.51
C ARG A 606 9.71 -20.79 2.11
N ILE A 607 10.05 -22.06 2.19
CA ILE A 607 11.36 -22.53 2.65
C ILE A 607 11.83 -23.68 1.76
N SER A 608 13.10 -23.66 1.41
CA SER A 608 13.77 -24.73 0.67
C SER A 608 14.91 -25.28 1.52
N VAL A 609 14.70 -26.50 2.01
CA VAL A 609 15.74 -27.26 2.71
C VAL A 609 16.50 -28.07 1.67
N ALA A 610 17.78 -27.76 1.50
CA ALA A 610 18.63 -28.37 0.51
C ALA A 610 19.37 -29.58 1.11
N GLU A 611 19.41 -30.72 0.41
CA GLU A 611 20.00 -31.98 0.91
C GLU A 611 21.51 -31.90 1.17
N GLN A 612 22.20 -30.87 0.66
CA GLN A 612 23.61 -30.65 0.93
C GLN A 612 23.86 -30.50 2.44
N ILE A 613 24.95 -31.14 2.90
CA ILE A 613 25.48 -30.98 4.26
C ILE A 613 26.67 -30.03 4.15
N VAL A 614 26.63 -28.92 4.87
CA VAL A 614 27.74 -27.95 4.96
C VAL A 614 28.37 -28.02 6.34
N GLU A 615 29.69 -27.92 6.43
CA GLU A 615 30.33 -27.88 7.75
C GLU A 615 29.89 -26.61 8.52
N PRO A 616 29.64 -26.69 9.84
CA PRO A 616 29.36 -25.51 10.63
C PRO A 616 30.53 -24.51 10.56
N MET A 617 30.22 -23.22 10.48
CA MET A 617 31.26 -22.20 10.56
C MET A 617 31.91 -22.22 11.96
N VAL A 618 33.24 -22.35 12.01
CA VAL A 618 33.99 -22.33 13.26
C VAL A 618 33.96 -20.92 13.86
N SER A 619 33.40 -20.80 15.06
CA SER A 619 33.39 -19.55 15.82
C SER A 619 34.82 -19.08 16.11
N GLY A 620 35.17 -17.86 15.69
CA GLY A 620 36.43 -17.20 16.07
C GLY A 620 37.57 -17.20 15.03
N GLY A 621 37.42 -17.89 13.89
CA GLY A 621 38.31 -17.67 12.74
C GLY A 621 37.80 -16.51 11.90
N HIS A 622 38.66 -15.60 11.42
CA HIS A 622 38.26 -14.65 10.37
C HIS A 622 37.97 -15.46 9.10
N PRO A 623 36.70 -15.62 8.68
CA PRO A 623 36.41 -16.34 7.46
C PRO A 623 37.04 -15.60 6.28
N ALA A 624 37.56 -16.34 5.31
CA ALA A 624 38.17 -15.73 4.13
C ALA A 624 37.11 -14.92 3.38
N PHE A 625 37.32 -13.60 3.28
CA PHE A 625 36.49 -12.74 2.43
C PHE A 625 36.60 -13.20 0.97
N GLY A 626 35.50 -13.09 0.23
CA GLY A 626 35.46 -13.45 -1.17
C GLY A 626 34.11 -13.96 -1.64
N PRO A 627 33.92 -13.98 -2.97
CA PRO A 627 32.67 -14.37 -3.61
C PRO A 627 32.37 -15.87 -3.50
N LYS A 628 33.38 -16.72 -3.32
CA LYS A 628 33.22 -18.18 -3.32
C LYS A 628 33.79 -18.84 -2.06
N PRO A 629 33.06 -19.78 -1.45
CA PRO A 629 33.61 -20.63 -0.39
C PRO A 629 34.79 -21.46 -0.88
N LYS A 630 35.79 -21.68 -0.02
CA LYS A 630 36.87 -22.64 -0.28
C LYS A 630 36.39 -24.10 -0.21
N GLU A 631 35.41 -24.37 0.65
CA GLU A 631 34.81 -25.69 0.85
C GLU A 631 33.87 -26.04 -0.32
N LYS A 632 34.09 -27.21 -0.94
CA LYS A 632 33.33 -27.64 -2.14
C LYS A 632 31.83 -27.81 -1.89
N ALA A 633 31.43 -28.38 -0.75
CA ALA A 633 30.02 -28.60 -0.44
C ALA A 633 29.27 -27.26 -0.25
N ARG A 634 29.86 -26.35 0.54
CA ARG A 634 29.34 -24.98 0.69
C ARG A 634 29.30 -24.22 -0.64
N ALA A 635 30.33 -24.34 -1.47
CA ALA A 635 30.36 -23.72 -2.79
C ALA A 635 29.24 -24.25 -3.70
N ALA A 636 29.02 -25.57 -3.74
CA ALA A 636 27.95 -26.19 -4.53
C ALA A 636 26.55 -25.76 -4.04
N TYR A 637 26.34 -25.69 -2.71
CA TYR A 637 25.11 -25.17 -2.13
C TYR A 637 24.86 -23.71 -2.53
N GLN A 638 25.87 -22.84 -2.37
CA GLN A 638 25.78 -21.44 -2.76
C GLN A 638 25.47 -21.30 -4.26
N ASP A 639 26.21 -21.98 -5.13
CA ASP A 639 26.02 -21.91 -6.58
C ASP A 639 24.60 -22.34 -6.99
N ALA A 640 24.03 -23.38 -6.35
CA ALA A 640 22.66 -23.81 -6.59
C ALA A 640 21.61 -22.76 -6.17
N CYS A 641 21.78 -22.13 -5.00
CA CYS A 641 20.90 -21.05 -4.55
C CYS A 641 21.00 -19.83 -5.48
N ILE A 642 22.21 -19.40 -5.82
CA ILE A 642 22.42 -18.25 -6.71
C ILE A 642 21.84 -18.51 -8.11
N TYR A 643 22.05 -19.71 -8.67
CA TYR A 643 21.46 -20.08 -9.95
C TYR A 643 19.93 -19.98 -9.93
N THR A 644 19.29 -20.50 -8.87
CA THR A 644 17.83 -20.43 -8.69
C THR A 644 17.35 -18.98 -8.64
N LEU A 645 18.07 -18.10 -7.93
CA LEU A 645 17.74 -16.68 -7.84
C LEU A 645 17.85 -15.97 -9.19
N LEU A 646 18.96 -16.18 -9.91
CA LEU A 646 19.17 -15.59 -11.23
C LEU A 646 18.11 -16.05 -12.23
N PHE A 647 17.74 -17.33 -12.20
CA PHE A 647 16.66 -17.88 -13.02
C PHE A 647 15.31 -17.21 -12.71
N ARG A 648 14.99 -17.05 -11.41
CA ARG A 648 13.78 -16.35 -10.94
C ARG A 648 13.75 -14.90 -11.43
N TYR A 649 14.86 -14.17 -11.31
CA TYR A 649 14.94 -12.79 -11.78
C TYR A 649 14.80 -12.68 -13.30
N LYS A 650 15.44 -13.57 -14.07
CA LYS A 650 15.28 -13.60 -15.54
C LYS A 650 13.82 -13.81 -15.96
N LYS A 651 13.10 -14.68 -15.24
CA LYS A 651 11.65 -14.88 -15.43
C LYS A 651 10.87 -13.61 -15.10
N TYR A 652 11.17 -12.94 -14.00
CA TYR A 652 10.48 -11.71 -13.62
C TYR A 652 10.75 -10.56 -14.59
N THR A 653 12.00 -10.35 -15.00
CA THR A 653 12.34 -9.28 -15.97
C THR A 653 11.65 -9.44 -17.32
N SER A 654 11.33 -10.67 -17.72
CA SER A 654 10.63 -10.97 -18.97
C SER A 654 9.10 -10.92 -18.85
N GLN A 655 8.54 -11.07 -17.64
CA GLN A 655 7.09 -11.13 -17.40
C GLN A 655 6.49 -9.82 -16.84
N LEU A 656 7.26 -8.98 -16.13
CA LEU A 656 6.73 -7.98 -15.19
C LEU A 656 7.11 -6.52 -15.53
N ALA A 657 6.89 -6.08 -16.76
CA ALA A 657 7.07 -4.65 -17.08
C ALA A 657 6.05 -3.71 -16.38
N LEU A 658 5.04 -4.22 -15.65
CA LEU A 658 3.79 -3.46 -15.48
C LEU A 658 3.38 -3.13 -14.03
N ASN A 659 3.86 -3.85 -13.00
CA ASN A 659 3.45 -3.66 -11.59
C ASN A 659 4.63 -3.56 -10.62
N TYR A 660 5.69 -2.84 -10.96
CA TYR A 660 6.72 -2.53 -9.94
C TYR A 660 6.15 -1.55 -8.91
N LEU A 661 6.49 -1.77 -7.65
CA LEU A 661 6.17 -0.86 -6.55
C LEU A 661 6.75 0.52 -6.84
N LYS A 662 5.95 1.56 -6.60
CA LYS A 662 6.35 2.96 -6.75
C LYS A 662 6.21 3.66 -5.41
N GLY A 663 6.96 4.72 -5.16
CA GLY A 663 6.75 5.51 -3.94
C GLY A 663 6.91 4.72 -2.65
N ILE A 664 6.25 5.20 -1.60
CA ILE A 664 6.37 4.64 -0.26
C ILE A 664 5.37 3.51 -0.04
N THR A 665 5.86 2.45 0.62
CA THR A 665 5.09 1.28 1.05
C THR A 665 5.42 1.00 2.51
N MET A 666 4.38 0.93 3.35
CA MET A 666 4.52 0.63 4.77
C MET A 666 3.21 0.10 5.35
N THR A 667 3.25 -0.46 6.56
CA THR A 667 2.05 -0.73 7.35
C THR A 667 2.14 0.06 8.64
N ILE A 668 1.26 1.05 8.80
CA ILE A 668 1.26 1.96 9.94
C ILE A 668 0.59 1.27 11.14
N ARG A 669 1.19 1.43 12.34
CA ARG A 669 0.57 0.98 13.60
C ARG A 669 -0.64 1.83 13.99
N SER A 670 -1.61 1.19 14.66
CA SER A 670 -2.70 1.86 15.37
C SER A 670 -2.13 2.70 16.52
N THR A 671 -2.31 4.03 16.45
CA THR A 671 -1.78 4.99 17.44
C THR A 671 -2.78 6.08 17.78
N LYS A 672 -4.06 5.96 17.38
CA LYS A 672 -5.06 7.02 17.54
C LYS A 672 -4.58 8.37 16.99
N PHE A 673 -3.79 8.33 15.92
CA PHE A 673 -3.16 9.48 15.26
C PHE A 673 -2.11 10.23 16.09
N GLU A 674 -1.60 9.64 17.17
CA GLU A 674 -0.60 10.28 18.04
C GLU A 674 0.82 10.24 17.47
N ASP A 675 1.12 9.28 16.59
CA ASP A 675 2.45 9.12 15.98
C ASP A 675 2.41 9.35 14.46
N PRO A 676 2.72 10.57 13.99
CA PRO A 676 2.87 10.85 12.57
C PRO A 676 4.20 10.32 12.02
N PHE A 677 4.13 9.70 10.85
CA PHE A 677 5.27 9.13 10.13
C PHE A 677 5.65 10.10 9.01
N LEU A 678 6.88 10.61 9.03
CA LEU A 678 7.39 11.51 8.00
C LEU A 678 7.84 10.72 6.76
N LEU A 679 7.46 11.21 5.57
CA LEU A 679 7.96 10.65 4.31
C LEU A 679 9.39 11.11 4.02
N PRO A 680 10.21 10.27 3.37
CA PRO A 680 11.60 10.59 3.01
C PRO A 680 11.72 11.52 1.78
N LEU A 681 10.61 12.15 1.37
CA LEU A 681 10.54 13.06 0.23
C LEU A 681 9.55 14.18 0.52
N THR A 682 10.02 15.44 0.46
CA THR A 682 9.15 16.61 0.56
C THR A 682 8.54 16.98 -0.79
N ILE A 683 7.50 17.82 -0.79
CA ILE A 683 6.86 18.30 -2.03
C ILE A 683 7.87 19.08 -2.89
N SER A 684 8.71 19.92 -2.29
CA SER A 684 9.70 20.71 -3.02
C SER A 684 10.79 19.83 -3.63
N GLN A 685 11.26 18.82 -2.90
CA GLN A 685 12.21 17.83 -3.45
C GLN A 685 11.60 17.04 -4.62
N ALA A 686 10.33 16.61 -4.49
CA ALA A 686 9.61 15.94 -5.57
C ALA A 686 9.46 16.85 -6.80
N PHE A 687 9.19 18.15 -6.59
CA PHE A 687 9.01 19.13 -7.67
C PHE A 687 10.32 19.42 -8.40
N GLU A 688 11.42 19.57 -7.67
CA GLU A 688 12.74 19.75 -8.26
C GLU A 688 13.09 18.57 -9.16
N HIS A 689 12.87 17.35 -8.68
CA HIS A 689 13.07 16.14 -9.48
C HIS A 689 12.19 16.13 -10.73
N TYR A 690 10.88 16.42 -10.57
CA TYR A 690 9.94 16.50 -11.68
C TYR A 690 10.38 17.49 -12.78
N ARG A 691 10.82 18.70 -12.40
CA ARG A 691 11.27 19.74 -13.33
C ARG A 691 12.48 19.36 -14.16
N GLN A 692 13.31 18.46 -13.67
CA GLN A 692 14.51 18.01 -14.36
C GLN A 692 14.19 16.89 -15.36
N VAL A 693 13.22 16.03 -15.04
CA VAL A 693 12.78 14.94 -15.90
C VAL A 693 11.88 15.44 -17.03
N GLN A 694 11.05 16.46 -16.77
CA GLN A 694 10.12 16.99 -17.76
C GLN A 694 10.71 18.17 -18.54
N SER A 695 10.64 18.10 -19.87
CA SER A 695 11.08 19.20 -20.76
C SER A 695 10.13 20.40 -20.77
N ARG A 696 8.95 20.29 -20.14
CA ARG A 696 7.95 21.36 -20.06
C ARG A 696 7.75 21.75 -18.59
N PRO A 697 7.75 23.06 -18.26
CA PRO A 697 7.34 23.49 -16.93
C PRO A 697 5.88 23.10 -16.72
N SER A 698 5.55 22.55 -15.54
CA SER A 698 4.14 22.36 -15.16
C SER A 698 3.46 23.73 -15.18
N THR A 699 2.40 23.84 -15.98
CA THR A 699 1.69 25.10 -16.21
C THR A 699 0.71 25.42 -15.08
N ALA A 700 0.45 24.46 -14.19
CA ALA A 700 -0.48 24.60 -13.09
C ALA A 700 0.28 24.35 -11.78
N ASN A 701 0.19 25.28 -10.83
CA ASN A 701 0.76 25.14 -9.48
C ASN A 701 -0.06 24.13 -8.66
N ILE A 702 -0.12 22.89 -9.16
CA ILE A 702 -0.94 21.79 -8.66
C ILE A 702 -0.02 20.66 -8.21
N THR A 703 -0.29 20.14 -7.02
CA THR A 703 0.34 18.92 -6.50
C THR A 703 -0.71 17.83 -6.40
N TYR A 704 -0.37 16.64 -6.91
CA TYR A 704 -1.17 15.43 -6.79
C TYR A 704 -0.45 14.47 -5.86
N ILE A 705 -1.13 14.00 -4.82
CA ILE A 705 -0.62 12.94 -3.94
C ILE A 705 -1.52 11.72 -4.11
N TYR A 706 -0.95 10.64 -4.62
CA TYR A 706 -1.64 9.37 -4.79
C TYR A 706 -1.18 8.39 -3.75
N TRP A 707 -2.08 7.58 -3.21
CA TRP A 707 -1.72 6.45 -2.36
C TRP A 707 -2.79 5.37 -2.42
N LYS A 708 -2.40 4.17 -2.04
CA LYS A 708 -3.29 3.05 -1.82
C LYS A 708 -3.36 2.74 -0.35
N ALA A 709 -4.55 2.53 0.20
CA ALA A 709 -4.70 2.05 1.57
C ALA A 709 -5.76 0.96 1.69
N LEU A 710 -5.53 0.02 2.61
CA LEU A 710 -6.49 -1.01 2.98
C LEU A 710 -7.16 -0.62 4.31
N ASN A 711 -8.48 -0.83 4.40
CA ASN A 711 -9.33 -0.57 5.59
C ASN A 711 -9.56 0.88 6.02
N GLY A 712 -8.85 1.88 5.48
CA GLY A 712 -9.00 3.28 5.88
C GLY A 712 -8.58 3.55 7.33
N ASP A 713 -9.20 4.53 7.98
CA ASP A 713 -8.85 5.02 9.34
C ASP A 713 -7.44 5.62 9.44
N MET A 714 -7.13 6.49 8.48
CA MET A 714 -5.83 7.14 8.35
C MET A 714 -5.93 8.64 8.09
N ILE A 715 -4.90 9.37 8.51
CA ILE A 715 -4.70 10.77 8.17
C ILE A 715 -3.46 10.89 7.29
N LEU A 716 -3.59 11.62 6.18
CA LEU A 716 -2.47 12.21 5.45
C LEU A 716 -2.42 13.70 5.81
N SER A 717 -1.28 14.17 6.31
CA SER A 717 -1.09 15.57 6.73
C SER A 717 0.01 16.25 5.96
N LEU A 718 -0.24 17.49 5.53
CA LEU A 718 0.76 18.35 4.91
C LEU A 718 1.03 19.57 5.77
N SER A 719 2.30 19.87 6.04
CA SER A 719 2.72 20.95 6.93
C SER A 719 3.92 21.71 6.37
N ASN A 720 4.12 22.93 6.84
CA ASN A 720 5.29 23.76 6.51
C ASN A 720 6.55 23.39 7.33
N GLN A 721 6.39 22.59 8.38
CA GLN A 721 7.46 22.04 9.20
C GLN A 721 7.13 20.59 9.60
N GLU A 722 8.14 19.82 9.99
CA GLU A 722 7.94 18.45 10.49
C GLU A 722 7.04 18.43 11.74
N ILE A 723 6.12 17.46 11.78
CA ILE A 723 5.20 17.25 12.90
C ILE A 723 5.89 16.36 13.93
N SER A 724 5.94 16.84 15.17
CA SER A 724 6.56 16.12 16.28
C SER A 724 5.51 15.72 17.29
N SER A 725 5.47 14.42 17.64
CA SER A 725 4.62 13.92 18.73
C SER A 725 5.13 14.31 20.12
N THR A 726 6.42 14.67 20.25
CA THR A 726 7.05 14.98 21.54
C THR A 726 7.19 16.48 21.81
N LYS A 727 7.19 17.33 20.78
CA LYS A 727 7.32 18.79 20.93
C LYS A 727 5.95 19.46 20.85
N LYS A 728 5.70 20.42 21.73
CA LYS A 728 4.52 21.29 21.63
C LYS A 728 4.66 22.19 20.40
N GLN A 729 3.72 22.07 19.45
CA GLN A 729 3.64 22.90 18.25
C GLN A 729 2.25 23.55 18.15
N PRO A 730 1.92 24.54 19.01
CA PRO A 730 0.57 25.12 19.08
C PRO A 730 0.17 25.89 17.82
N ASP A 731 1.14 26.48 17.14
CA ASP A 731 0.94 27.28 15.92
C ASP A 731 1.04 26.46 14.62
N LEU A 732 1.30 25.16 14.72
CA LEU A 732 1.32 24.28 13.56
C LEU A 732 -0.07 24.26 12.91
N ARG A 733 -0.10 24.67 11.64
CA ARG A 733 -1.26 24.56 10.77
C ARG A 733 -0.91 23.62 9.62
N SER A 734 -1.65 22.53 9.54
CA SER A 734 -1.49 21.50 8.52
C SER A 734 -2.79 21.33 7.74
N LEU A 735 -2.67 20.94 6.47
CA LEU A 735 -3.80 20.34 5.75
C LEU A 735 -3.99 18.93 6.30
N ILE A 736 -5.17 18.63 6.81
CA ILE A 736 -5.55 17.31 7.32
C ILE A 736 -6.48 16.67 6.31
N CYS A 737 -6.06 15.53 5.76
CA CYS A 737 -6.86 14.66 4.92
C CYS A 737 -7.16 13.37 5.68
N TYR A 738 -8.35 13.29 6.28
CA TYR A 738 -8.80 12.09 6.99
C TYR A 738 -9.65 11.21 6.08
N VAL A 739 -9.24 9.95 5.98
CA VAL A 739 -9.92 8.90 5.26
C VAL A 739 -10.46 7.91 6.28
N ALA A 740 -11.78 7.87 6.41
CA ALA A 740 -12.48 7.07 7.40
C ALA A 740 -12.31 5.56 7.18
N PRO A 741 -12.53 4.71 8.19
CA PRO A 741 -12.52 3.27 8.00
C PRO A 741 -13.56 2.84 6.96
N LYS A 742 -13.25 1.77 6.24
CA LYS A 742 -14.23 1.09 5.38
C LYS A 742 -15.48 0.73 6.20
N PRO A 743 -16.70 0.88 5.63
CA PRO A 743 -17.96 0.47 6.25
C PRO A 743 -17.96 -0.99 6.72
N SER A 744 -18.63 -1.28 7.84
CA SER A 744 -18.81 -2.64 8.31
C SER A 744 -19.69 -3.44 7.35
N LEU A 745 -19.26 -4.66 7.00
CA LEU A 745 -20.04 -5.56 6.15
C LEU A 745 -21.08 -6.39 6.93
N THR A 746 -20.95 -6.43 8.26
CA THR A 746 -21.81 -7.25 9.13
C THR A 746 -23.09 -6.56 9.57
N ASP A 747 -23.19 -5.24 9.40
CA ASP A 747 -24.40 -4.49 9.71
C ASP A 747 -25.49 -4.81 8.66
N GLU A 748 -26.74 -4.92 9.06
CA GLU A 748 -27.86 -5.05 8.12
C GLU A 748 -28.07 -3.73 7.34
N HIS A 749 -27.69 -2.60 7.95
CA HIS A 749 -27.79 -1.27 7.37
C HIS A 749 -26.41 -0.79 6.90
N TYR A 750 -26.34 -0.25 5.69
CA TYR A 750 -25.09 0.33 5.19
C TYR A 750 -24.86 1.70 5.84
N TYR A 751 -23.76 1.82 6.58
CA TYR A 751 -23.35 3.06 7.22
C TYR A 751 -21.86 3.34 7.00
N GLU A 752 -21.54 4.54 6.53
CA GLU A 752 -20.16 5.00 6.40
C GLU A 752 -19.77 5.99 7.49
N SER A 753 -18.53 5.85 7.95
CA SER A 753 -17.89 6.88 8.76
C SER A 753 -17.53 8.09 7.91
N THR A 754 -17.46 9.27 8.54
CA THR A 754 -17.23 10.54 7.84
C THR A 754 -15.76 10.72 7.48
N SER A 755 -15.45 10.78 6.18
CA SER A 755 -14.15 11.26 5.67
C SER A 755 -14.17 12.78 5.52
N TYR A 756 -13.04 13.48 5.73
CA TYR A 756 -13.03 14.94 5.73
C TYR A 756 -11.69 15.59 5.36
N LEU A 757 -11.78 16.86 4.97
CA LEU A 757 -10.67 17.81 4.84
C LEU A 757 -10.80 18.89 5.92
N ALA A 758 -9.69 19.25 6.56
CA ALA A 758 -9.62 20.30 7.58
C ALA A 758 -8.26 21.00 7.61
N ALA A 759 -8.20 22.15 8.29
CA ALA A 759 -6.95 22.79 8.67
C ALA A 759 -6.74 22.67 10.19
N GLY A 760 -5.53 22.34 10.64
CA GLY A 760 -5.23 22.26 12.07
C GLY A 760 -4.02 21.39 12.39
N ASN A 761 -3.91 20.94 13.63
CA ASN A 761 -2.91 19.96 14.06
C ASN A 761 -3.53 18.55 13.98
N PRO A 762 -2.92 17.58 13.26
CA PRO A 762 -3.50 16.25 13.06
C PRO A 762 -3.65 15.43 14.34
N ILE A 763 -2.85 15.70 15.38
CA ILE A 763 -2.96 15.03 16.68
C ILE A 763 -4.29 15.39 17.37
N HIS A 764 -4.92 16.51 16.99
CA HIS A 764 -6.23 16.93 17.50
C HIS A 764 -7.42 16.31 16.74
N HIS A 765 -7.24 15.15 16.10
CA HIS A 765 -8.29 14.47 15.34
C HIS A 765 -9.62 14.34 16.12
N GLU A 766 -9.57 13.88 17.37
CA GLU A 766 -10.74 13.74 18.24
C GLU A 766 -11.44 15.09 18.50
N MET A 767 -10.67 16.16 18.68
CA MET A 767 -11.24 17.49 18.86
C MET A 767 -11.94 17.98 17.60
N ILE A 768 -11.38 17.69 16.41
CA ILE A 768 -11.98 18.04 15.13
C ILE A 768 -13.30 17.31 14.94
N LEU A 769 -13.35 16.01 15.27
CA LEU A 769 -14.57 15.21 15.24
C LEU A 769 -15.64 15.77 16.17
N ASN A 770 -15.30 16.01 17.44
CA ASN A 770 -16.22 16.47 18.48
C ASN A 770 -16.77 17.88 18.21
N LYS A 771 -15.90 18.80 17.79
CA LYS A 771 -16.29 20.19 17.45
C LYS A 771 -16.89 20.31 16.05
N LYS A 772 -16.87 19.23 15.27
CA LYS A 772 -17.30 19.21 13.87
C LYS A 772 -16.60 20.27 13.01
N SER A 773 -15.34 20.56 13.29
CA SER A 773 -14.58 21.67 12.70
C SER A 773 -13.93 21.31 11.34
N TYR A 774 -14.64 20.53 10.53
CA TYR A 774 -14.18 20.15 9.19
C TYR A 774 -14.45 21.29 8.20
N LYS A 775 -13.57 21.43 7.19
CA LYS A 775 -13.78 22.35 6.07
C LYS A 775 -14.73 21.77 5.03
N ALA A 776 -14.59 20.48 4.75
CA ALA A 776 -15.49 19.70 3.92
C ALA A 776 -15.49 18.24 4.39
N LYS A 777 -16.60 17.53 4.16
CA LYS A 777 -16.77 16.14 4.60
C LYS A 777 -17.70 15.35 3.68
N SER A 778 -17.62 14.03 3.75
CA SER A 778 -18.57 13.12 3.12
C SER A 778 -18.81 11.88 3.98
N ASN A 779 -20.06 11.45 4.06
CA ASN A 779 -20.54 10.20 4.66
C ASN A 779 -21.05 9.20 3.60
N ILE A 780 -20.71 9.43 2.33
CA ILE A 780 -20.98 8.56 1.19
C ILE A 780 -19.72 8.43 0.31
N PHE A 781 -18.54 8.65 0.93
CA PHE A 781 -17.27 8.69 0.22
C PHE A 781 -16.94 7.31 -0.35
N TYR A 782 -17.28 6.23 0.35
CA TYR A 782 -17.01 4.84 -0.03
C TYR A 782 -18.15 4.15 -0.77
N MET A 783 -19.28 4.83 -0.99
CA MET A 783 -20.50 4.19 -1.45
C MET A 783 -20.26 3.51 -2.79
N GLY A 784 -20.50 2.19 -2.86
CA GLY A 784 -20.18 1.38 -4.03
C GLY A 784 -18.69 1.19 -4.38
N CYS A 785 -17.74 1.71 -3.61
CA CYS A 785 -16.32 1.39 -3.78
C CYS A 785 -15.86 0.27 -2.85
N ASN A 786 -16.73 -0.25 -1.98
CA ASN A 786 -16.37 -1.24 -0.98
C ASN A 786 -15.86 -2.53 -1.66
N MET A 787 -14.54 -2.65 -1.80
CA MET A 787 -13.86 -3.88 -2.15
C MET A 787 -13.08 -4.36 -0.93
N ASN A 788 -12.83 -5.66 -0.84
CA ASN A 788 -11.83 -6.21 0.07
C ASN A 788 -10.44 -6.14 -0.57
N ASP A 789 -10.04 -4.93 -0.93
CA ASP A 789 -8.82 -4.62 -1.67
C ASP A 789 -8.33 -3.19 -1.30
N PHE A 790 -7.15 -2.83 -1.76
CA PHE A 790 -6.59 -1.49 -1.66
C PHE A 790 -7.45 -0.47 -2.41
N PHE A 791 -7.80 0.60 -1.69
CA PHE A 791 -8.42 1.78 -2.26
C PHE A 791 -7.33 2.74 -2.73
N THR A 792 -7.38 3.14 -3.99
CA THR A 792 -6.53 4.19 -4.52
C THR A 792 -7.21 5.55 -4.30
N TYR A 793 -6.50 6.46 -3.65
CA TYR A 793 -6.94 7.83 -3.37
C TYR A 793 -6.07 8.85 -4.11
N CYS A 794 -6.62 10.03 -4.31
CA CYS A 794 -5.94 11.18 -4.89
C CYS A 794 -6.28 12.43 -4.07
N LEU A 795 -5.25 13.10 -3.55
CA LEU A 795 -5.35 14.45 -3.00
C LEU A 795 -4.75 15.43 -4.01
N GLU A 796 -5.61 16.23 -4.62
CA GLU A 796 -5.24 17.28 -5.59
C GLU A 796 -5.26 18.64 -4.90
N ILE A 797 -4.17 19.39 -5.03
CA ILE A 797 -3.90 20.60 -4.26
C ILE A 797 -3.50 21.73 -5.21
N HIS A 798 -4.39 22.69 -5.39
CA HIS A 798 -4.14 23.90 -6.18
C HIS A 798 -3.53 24.95 -5.27
N ARG A 799 -2.20 24.94 -5.17
CA ARG A 799 -1.46 25.77 -4.21
C ARG A 799 -1.70 27.27 -4.42
N GLY A 800 -1.90 27.69 -5.67
CA GLY A 800 -2.14 29.10 -6.02
C GLY A 800 -3.54 29.62 -5.66
N THR A 801 -4.58 28.78 -5.76
CA THR A 801 -5.99 29.19 -5.56
C THR A 801 -6.53 28.81 -4.18
N GLY A 802 -5.81 27.99 -3.42
CA GLY A 802 -6.28 27.46 -2.14
C GLY A 802 -7.22 26.27 -2.26
N HIS A 803 -7.49 25.77 -3.48
CA HIS A 803 -8.46 24.71 -3.73
C HIS A 803 -7.87 23.31 -3.49
N VAL A 804 -8.62 22.44 -2.80
CA VAL A 804 -8.22 21.08 -2.47
C VAL A 804 -9.35 20.11 -2.81
N VAL A 805 -9.00 19.00 -3.47
CA VAL A 805 -9.92 17.93 -3.85
C VAL A 805 -9.38 16.61 -3.35
N LEU A 806 -10.17 15.90 -2.56
CA LEU A 806 -9.94 14.50 -2.19
C LEU A 806 -10.92 13.63 -2.97
N SER A 807 -10.40 12.66 -3.72
CA SER A 807 -11.22 11.73 -4.51
C SER A 807 -10.66 10.31 -4.48
N HIS A 808 -11.48 9.36 -4.93
CA HIS A 808 -10.99 8.07 -5.36
C HIS A 808 -10.26 8.16 -6.70
N ALA A 809 -9.39 7.18 -6.93
CA ALA A 809 -8.66 6.92 -8.15
C ALA A 809 -8.71 5.40 -8.45
N GLY A 810 -8.18 5.00 -9.61
CA GLY A 810 -8.16 3.62 -10.09
C GLY A 810 -9.58 3.05 -10.28
N PRO A 811 -9.77 1.73 -10.09
CA PRO A 811 -11.07 1.07 -10.20
C PRO A 811 -12.15 1.70 -9.31
N ASN A 812 -11.77 2.17 -8.13
CA ASN A 812 -12.69 2.76 -7.16
C ASN A 812 -13.35 4.03 -7.71
N GLY A 813 -12.58 4.84 -8.43
CA GLY A 813 -13.06 6.08 -9.02
C GLY A 813 -14.10 5.89 -10.14
N ILE A 814 -14.31 4.67 -10.65
CA ILE A 814 -15.31 4.37 -11.69
C ILE A 814 -16.73 4.32 -11.11
N TYR A 815 -16.85 3.90 -9.84
CA TYR A 815 -18.14 3.56 -9.23
C TYR A 815 -18.67 4.61 -8.25
N ASN A 816 -17.80 5.51 -7.81
CA ASN A 816 -18.20 6.66 -7.00
C ASN A 816 -17.40 7.89 -7.42
N HIS A 817 -18.13 8.87 -7.93
CA HIS A 817 -17.60 10.14 -8.39
C HIS A 817 -17.85 11.28 -7.39
N ASN A 818 -18.08 11.00 -6.10
CA ASN A 818 -18.29 12.02 -5.07
C ASN A 818 -16.97 12.48 -4.43
N PRO A 819 -16.32 13.55 -4.92
CA PRO A 819 -15.14 14.11 -4.25
C PRO A 819 -15.52 14.90 -3.00
N ILE A 820 -14.56 15.06 -2.10
CA ILE A 820 -14.60 16.05 -1.02
C ILE A 820 -13.80 17.26 -1.48
N VAL A 821 -14.47 18.40 -1.66
CA VAL A 821 -13.90 19.61 -2.26
C VAL A 821 -13.98 20.78 -1.28
N CYS A 822 -12.90 21.54 -1.14
CA CYS A 822 -12.90 22.78 -0.36
C CYS A 822 -11.88 23.80 -0.88
N ALA A 823 -11.95 25.02 -0.35
CA ALA A 823 -10.95 26.06 -0.57
C ALA A 823 -10.52 26.68 0.76
N PHE A 824 -9.21 26.85 0.93
CA PHE A 824 -8.59 27.53 2.07
C PHE A 824 -8.13 28.93 1.65
N ASN A 825 -8.41 29.93 2.48
CA ASN A 825 -7.76 31.23 2.32
C ASN A 825 -6.36 31.18 2.96
N ARG A 826 -5.44 32.05 2.53
CA ARG A 826 -4.06 32.04 3.03
C ARG A 826 -3.95 32.30 4.53
N SER A 827 -4.87 33.09 5.12
CA SER A 827 -4.91 33.35 6.56
C SER A 827 -5.30 32.13 7.39
N GLU A 828 -6.08 31.21 6.81
CA GLU A 828 -6.51 29.96 7.45
C GLU A 828 -5.44 28.89 7.28
N LEU A 829 -4.97 28.69 6.04
CA LEU A 829 -3.92 27.74 5.70
C LEU A 829 -3.30 28.10 4.35
N ASP A 830 -2.03 28.50 4.35
CA ASP A 830 -1.31 28.80 3.11
C ASP A 830 -0.74 27.53 2.47
N LEU A 831 -1.48 26.99 1.48
CA LEU A 831 -1.09 25.81 0.71
C LEU A 831 0.23 25.97 -0.07
N THR A 832 0.70 27.20 -0.29
CA THR A 832 2.00 27.43 -0.97
C THR A 832 3.18 27.12 -0.07
N THR A 833 2.99 27.10 1.25
CA THR A 833 4.07 26.86 2.23
C THR A 833 4.18 25.40 2.69
N LEU A 834 3.20 24.56 2.35
CA LEU A 834 3.20 23.15 2.75
C LEU A 834 4.26 22.37 1.98
N ASP A 835 5.09 21.62 2.70
CA ASP A 835 6.22 20.89 2.12
C ASP A 835 6.37 19.46 2.68
N PHE A 836 6.21 19.28 3.99
CA PHE A 836 6.38 18.00 4.65
C PHE A 836 5.11 17.16 4.58
N ILE A 837 5.27 15.86 4.29
CA ILE A 837 4.17 14.91 4.16
C ILE A 837 4.26 13.90 5.31
N HIS A 838 3.16 13.77 6.06
CA HIS A 838 3.05 12.82 7.17
C HIS A 838 1.85 11.91 7.00
N VAL A 839 1.96 10.70 7.54
CA VAL A 839 0.85 9.75 7.62
C VAL A 839 0.70 9.20 9.04
N SER A 840 -0.53 8.99 9.49
CA SER A 840 -0.82 8.39 10.80
C SER A 840 -2.09 7.56 10.74
N ALA A 841 -2.23 6.59 11.66
CA ALA A 841 -3.38 5.69 11.71
C ALA A 841 -4.12 5.76 13.04
N GLY A 842 -5.42 5.53 12.98
CA GLY A 842 -6.34 5.64 14.10
C GLY A 842 -6.32 4.40 14.98
N SER A 843 -7.49 3.76 15.08
CA SER A 843 -7.74 2.58 15.92
C SER A 843 -7.24 1.28 15.30
N ARG A 844 -6.97 1.26 13.99
CA ARG A 844 -6.54 0.08 13.23
C ARG A 844 -5.16 0.29 12.62
N ARG A 845 -4.46 -0.82 12.35
CA ARG A 845 -3.27 -0.78 11.50
C ARG A 845 -3.71 -0.51 10.05
N VAL A 846 -2.92 0.26 9.32
CA VAL A 846 -3.25 0.65 7.94
C VAL A 846 -2.08 0.35 7.01
N PRO A 847 -2.20 -0.68 6.15
CA PRO A 847 -1.29 -0.87 5.04
C PRO A 847 -1.43 0.27 4.03
N ILE A 848 -0.32 0.93 3.71
CA ILE A 848 -0.19 1.92 2.65
C ILE A 848 0.73 1.36 1.57
N ARG A 849 0.34 1.52 0.31
CA ARG A 849 1.16 1.19 -0.87
C ARG A 849 1.16 2.37 -1.83
N ASN A 850 2.21 2.48 -2.63
CA ASN A 850 2.29 3.41 -3.74
C ASN A 850 2.00 4.87 -3.39
N LEU A 851 2.40 5.33 -2.18
CA LEU A 851 2.28 6.74 -1.82
C LEU A 851 3.32 7.54 -2.62
N THR A 852 2.85 8.35 -3.56
CA THR A 852 3.65 9.10 -4.53
C THR A 852 3.19 10.54 -4.63
N VAL A 853 4.14 11.42 -4.97
CA VAL A 853 3.91 12.86 -5.21
C VAL A 853 4.15 13.14 -6.69
N CYS A 854 3.18 13.79 -7.34
CA CYS A 854 3.19 14.09 -8.77
C CYS A 854 2.78 15.54 -9.02
N PHE A 855 3.14 16.07 -10.19
CA PHE A 855 2.81 17.44 -10.64
C PHE A 855 2.05 17.46 -11.96
N ASP A 856 1.77 16.27 -12.49
CA ASP A 856 0.80 16.01 -13.55
C ASP A 856 -0.18 14.95 -13.07
N ARG A 857 -1.45 15.10 -13.44
CA ARG A 857 -2.46 14.09 -13.20
C ARG A 857 -2.07 12.81 -13.92
N GLN A 858 -2.07 11.68 -13.22
CA GLN A 858 -1.72 10.37 -13.77
C GLN A 858 -2.94 9.74 -14.45
N PRO A 859 -3.03 9.70 -15.79
CA PRO A 859 -4.27 9.30 -16.48
C PRO A 859 -4.68 7.85 -16.20
N ASP A 860 -3.69 6.96 -16.05
CA ASP A 860 -3.91 5.53 -15.77
C ASP A 860 -4.49 5.27 -14.38
N LEU A 861 -4.31 6.21 -13.43
CA LEU A 861 -4.94 6.18 -12.11
C LEU A 861 -6.31 6.84 -12.09
N HIS A 862 -6.81 7.33 -13.22
CA HIS A 862 -8.14 7.93 -13.33
C HIS A 862 -8.89 7.28 -14.50
N PRO A 863 -9.06 5.94 -14.50
CA PRO A 863 -9.88 5.29 -15.52
C PRO A 863 -11.31 5.84 -15.40
N THR A 864 -11.87 6.25 -16.53
CA THR A 864 -13.24 6.75 -16.61
C THR A 864 -14.08 5.76 -17.38
N PHE A 865 -15.39 5.77 -17.13
CA PHE A 865 -16.34 5.13 -18.02
C PHE A 865 -16.29 5.75 -19.43
N ASP A 866 -16.73 4.98 -20.39
CA ASP A 866 -16.87 5.34 -21.79
C ASP A 866 -18.15 6.16 -21.99
N ARG A 867 -18.01 7.49 -21.94
CA ARG A 867 -19.11 8.43 -22.16
C ARG A 867 -19.69 8.38 -23.57
N GLU A 868 -18.93 7.88 -24.54
CA GLU A 868 -19.37 7.76 -25.93
C GLU A 868 -20.19 6.49 -26.16
N PHE A 869 -20.15 5.55 -25.21
CA PHE A 869 -20.99 4.36 -25.25
C PHE A 869 -22.47 4.75 -25.10
N ARG A 870 -23.14 4.88 -26.25
CA ARG A 870 -24.60 4.94 -26.31
C ARG A 870 -25.11 3.52 -26.32
N SER A 871 -25.89 3.12 -25.32
CA SER A 871 -26.76 1.95 -25.49
C SER A 871 -27.58 2.23 -26.75
N ASN A 872 -27.50 1.38 -27.77
CA ASN A 872 -28.30 1.52 -28.97
C ASN A 872 -29.76 1.74 -28.56
N SER A 873 -30.24 2.98 -28.68
CA SER A 873 -31.61 3.40 -28.37
C SER A 873 -32.59 2.92 -29.45
N LYS A 874 -32.34 1.72 -29.98
CA LYS A 874 -33.09 1.05 -31.06
C LYS A 874 -33.43 -0.40 -30.69
N GLN A 875 -33.23 -0.82 -29.44
CA GLN A 875 -33.58 -2.16 -28.99
C GLN A 875 -34.71 -2.10 -27.99
#